data_AF-A0A3Q2YI14-F1
#
_entry.id   AF-A0A3Q2YI14-F1
#
_cell.length_a   1.000
_cell.length_b   1.000
_cell.length_c   1.000
_cell.angle_alpha   90.00
_cell.angle_beta   90.00
_cell.angle_gamma   90.00
#
_symmetry.space_group_name_H-M   'P 1'
#
loop_
_entity.id
_entity.type
_entity.pdbx_description
1 polymer ?
#
loop_
_entity_poly.entity_id
_entity_poly.type
_entity_poly.pdbx_seq_one_letter_code
_entity_poly.pdbx_strand_id
1 'polypeptide(L)'
;MCRASILFCENIVGKRIPMSYFLFDFQCEKKEKYIEIIQTLDFGTKAAIAVHIQELTHSQDNLLDLHWLGCSNMSADELEVVAKTMAVNLQHLLDQRDAHLETIAELTQEREGVVRVLCNSTSPQSAVYPPSMQQQQVGTQQHLAVELADSKAKIRRLRQELEEKSEQMLDSRHELENMEAELKKIQQENLKLLVDARAARAYRDELDALRERALKADKLECEVARYREQMHKMEFYKAKVEELKEDNRVLQETKEVLEDQLAGWRARSDKIHQLEKHSLLLKSRIHDMEQGRDADRKCIEELQDENLTLCLAQRRSMEESQHLGWELEQLSKSNDISQGQQTLSEEVSERIRSGLLKLEKENQSLLSTVEELRAACTHNNNNAQSNKHSHHGEKDLDQQVVCCTDKWTSASDENIISMTPCSREQNCSNASNQGAVKQKTFSRDAEYQKPEHDHERQLEDNNAVEHFEAVMSELQVYENSPGGVRYSIGSHNPSPGSRSSSSSHDGLFMDLPARFINTKKHTERLETKCRALDSFNQQLQTSLGNTERKVQRLEAEVQELEADNQSLQVTLEELRITVRRLDQVETEKRNLEQETAALEKVKRQLEKETRRLRQQVEIQEANLDSSNVCMASLERELRCLVKEVEELRETAERVKGLERDNRELVKQAAIDQRTLDTLREELVSEKLKTRQREDELYRLSHEHRPTALNVEGYNCPCSRFNMLESELELSLKKSLQMKEEKVAALEARLQESSTLSQQLRHELRTVKLSYEALQQKQEEEEVTESSAPPLRENGKAMREWLRESHEATKELLSIKDRLVEVERNNATLETERQATQAHLKQLEYHSDSQQAQILALQRQAASLQENNTTLQAQNADLQVEKSTLNSQCASLMAQNAQLQQQKVGTENERDSAMRECEELRGAHEQLLRDHERLAALHERQAAEYEVLMGKHGCLKNAHRTLELEHRTLQDRYNNLLQQRTKLEDVEKALKEEQMKMSLEKEHHKTAAAECCRLRDEKDWLNQTYRQLLNDNQLLTADHKQLKSQLNETKLAHTWLEADFSKLKKEYQQIDITSTKLTNQCELLSQLKGNLEEENHHLLNQIDTLMLQNRTLLEQTMESKDLFHIEERQYIDKLNDLRRQKEKLEEKIMDQYKFYEPSPPRRRGNWITLKLKKLIKSNSREQGLEHPLTPTHSEAHLSCHDSGSFISSDGSAGSTSTSAATLKQMRNRRKNKDKLKSLLQRSLCKTVFKYLILSSQQRFIQLLI
;
A
#
# COMPACT_ATOMS: atom_id res chain seq x y z
N MET A 1 -35.62 40.95 -61.81
CA MET A 1 -34.23 40.87 -62.30
C MET A 1 -33.31 40.09 -61.36
N CYS A 2 -33.28 40.35 -60.05
CA CYS A 2 -32.31 39.81 -59.07
C CYS A 2 -32.23 38.28 -58.85
N ARG A 3 -32.85 37.46 -59.71
CA ARG A 3 -32.71 35.99 -59.73
C ARG A 3 -31.93 35.47 -60.94
N ALA A 4 -31.62 36.34 -61.91
CA ALA A 4 -30.79 36.01 -63.07
C ALA A 4 -29.27 36.11 -62.77
N SER A 5 -28.86 37.01 -61.87
CA SER A 5 -27.45 37.27 -61.57
C SER A 5 -26.68 36.06 -61.02
N ILE A 6 -27.34 35.18 -60.26
CA ILE A 6 -26.70 34.02 -59.63
C ILE A 6 -26.25 32.98 -60.67
N LEU A 7 -27.05 32.77 -61.73
CA LEU A 7 -26.69 31.87 -62.85
C LEU A 7 -25.64 32.48 -63.81
N PHE A 8 -25.27 33.76 -63.62
CA PHE A 8 -24.21 34.39 -64.39
C PHE A 8 -22.81 34.13 -63.82
N CYS A 9 -22.70 33.83 -62.51
CA CYS A 9 -21.40 33.65 -61.85
C CYS A 9 -20.65 32.38 -62.30
N GLU A 10 -21.35 31.29 -62.62
CA GLU A 10 -20.71 30.01 -62.99
C GLU A 10 -20.09 30.01 -64.41
N ASN A 11 -20.33 31.06 -65.22
CA ASN A 11 -19.79 31.21 -66.58
C ASN A 11 -18.64 32.22 -66.71
N ILE A 12 -18.14 32.78 -65.59
CA ILE A 12 -17.23 33.94 -65.58
C ILE A 12 -15.85 33.66 -66.22
N VAL A 13 -15.36 32.42 -66.18
CA VAL A 13 -13.96 32.08 -66.58
C VAL A 13 -13.67 32.27 -68.08
N GLY A 14 -14.71 32.29 -68.94
CA GLY A 14 -14.52 32.20 -70.40
C GLY A 14 -14.73 33.47 -71.23
N LYS A 15 -15.41 34.52 -70.73
CA LYS A 15 -15.88 35.64 -71.56
C LYS A 15 -15.88 36.98 -70.82
N ARG A 16 -15.36 38.03 -71.48
CA ARG A 16 -15.43 39.42 -71.00
C ARG A 16 -16.88 39.88 -70.91
N ILE A 17 -17.40 39.94 -69.68
CA ILE A 17 -18.70 40.53 -69.32
C ILE A 17 -18.39 41.87 -68.61
N PRO A 18 -19.17 42.97 -68.81
CA PRO A 18 -18.79 44.29 -68.31
C PRO A 18 -18.60 44.37 -66.78
N MET A 19 -17.43 44.85 -66.35
CA MET A 19 -17.01 44.98 -64.94
C MET A 19 -17.90 45.87 -64.07
N SER A 20 -18.68 46.79 -64.69
CA SER A 20 -19.50 47.78 -63.99
C SER A 20 -20.58 47.18 -63.07
N TYR A 21 -21.09 45.97 -63.36
CA TYR A 21 -22.06 45.31 -62.49
C TYR A 21 -21.48 44.87 -61.14
N PHE A 22 -20.19 44.49 -61.09
CA PHE A 22 -19.56 44.00 -59.86
C PHE A 22 -19.34 45.12 -58.84
N LEU A 23 -19.15 46.36 -59.31
CA LEU A 23 -18.94 47.53 -58.47
C LEU A 23 -20.18 47.85 -57.60
N PHE A 24 -21.38 47.71 -58.18
CA PHE A 24 -22.64 48.03 -57.52
C PHE A 24 -22.97 47.03 -56.38
N ASP A 25 -22.63 45.76 -56.57
CA ASP A 25 -22.78 44.73 -55.52
C ASP A 25 -21.73 44.88 -54.40
N PHE A 26 -20.50 45.32 -54.71
CA PHE A 26 -19.46 45.54 -53.68
C PHE A 26 -19.72 46.76 -52.78
N GLN A 27 -20.41 47.79 -53.28
CA GLN A 27 -20.86 48.94 -52.50
C GLN A 27 -22.17 48.71 -51.72
N CYS A 28 -22.82 47.56 -51.89
CA CYS A 28 -24.06 47.22 -51.20
C CYS A 28 -23.85 46.89 -49.71
N GLU A 29 -24.87 47.12 -48.86
CA GLU A 29 -24.87 46.81 -47.42
C GLU A 29 -24.47 45.36 -47.08
N LYS A 30 -24.53 44.44 -48.06
CA LYS A 30 -24.26 43.01 -47.91
C LYS A 30 -22.79 42.61 -48.20
N LYS A 31 -21.88 43.58 -48.29
CA LYS A 31 -20.42 43.40 -48.54
C LYS A 31 -19.81 42.20 -47.80
N GLU A 32 -20.20 41.97 -46.55
CA GLU A 32 -19.67 40.88 -45.70
C GLU A 32 -19.96 39.49 -46.29
N LYS A 33 -21.16 39.29 -46.88
CA LYS A 33 -21.52 38.02 -47.53
C LYS A 33 -20.79 37.80 -48.84
N TYR A 34 -20.53 38.88 -49.60
CA TYR A 34 -19.68 38.77 -50.79
C TYR A 34 -18.22 38.49 -50.43
N ILE A 35 -17.72 39.02 -49.30
CA ILE A 35 -16.41 38.66 -48.74
C ILE A 35 -16.38 37.19 -48.30
N GLU A 36 -17.40 36.67 -47.61
CA GLU A 36 -17.50 35.24 -47.28
C GLU A 36 -17.49 34.36 -48.55
N ILE A 37 -18.29 34.71 -49.56
CA ILE A 37 -18.33 33.99 -50.84
C ILE A 37 -16.94 34.00 -51.51
N ILE A 38 -16.30 35.16 -51.65
CA ILE A 38 -14.95 35.27 -52.21
C ILE A 38 -13.94 34.48 -51.38
N GLN A 39 -14.07 34.42 -50.05
CA GLN A 39 -13.23 33.59 -49.17
C GLN A 39 -13.43 32.08 -49.38
N THR A 40 -14.55 31.63 -49.94
CA THR A 40 -14.77 30.20 -50.30
C THR A 40 -14.27 29.79 -51.68
N LEU A 41 -13.93 30.73 -52.57
CA LEU A 41 -13.40 30.44 -53.91
C LEU A 41 -11.97 29.86 -53.87
N ASP A 42 -11.49 29.31 -54.99
CA ASP A 42 -10.10 28.83 -55.11
C ASP A 42 -9.08 29.99 -55.15
N PHE A 43 -7.79 29.67 -55.00
CA PHE A 43 -6.73 30.68 -54.93
C PHE A 43 -6.48 31.41 -56.26
N GLY A 44 -6.66 30.75 -57.40
CA GLY A 44 -6.50 31.37 -58.73
C GLY A 44 -7.61 32.39 -59.00
N THR A 45 -8.86 32.00 -58.78
CA THR A 45 -10.02 32.90 -58.89
C THR A 45 -9.94 34.04 -57.87
N LYS A 46 -9.51 33.78 -56.62
CA LYS A 46 -9.23 34.83 -55.63
C LYS A 46 -8.16 35.82 -56.11
N ALA A 47 -7.08 35.34 -56.71
CA ALA A 47 -6.01 36.20 -57.23
C ALA A 47 -6.49 37.05 -58.42
N ALA A 48 -7.26 36.48 -59.35
CA ALA A 48 -7.85 37.21 -60.46
C ALA A 48 -8.86 38.29 -59.97
N ILE A 49 -9.74 37.94 -59.03
CA ILE A 49 -10.66 38.89 -58.40
C ILE A 49 -9.89 39.98 -57.64
N ALA A 50 -8.81 39.64 -56.94
CA ALA A 50 -7.98 40.62 -56.23
C ALA A 50 -7.28 41.60 -57.18
N VAL A 51 -6.76 41.13 -58.32
CA VAL A 51 -6.20 42.00 -59.37
C VAL A 51 -7.27 42.93 -59.95
N HIS A 52 -8.46 42.41 -60.27
CA HIS A 52 -9.55 43.24 -60.80
C HIS A 52 -10.11 44.24 -59.77
N ILE A 53 -10.14 43.91 -58.48
CA ILE A 53 -10.43 44.88 -57.40
C ILE A 53 -9.31 45.92 -57.31
N GLN A 54 -8.04 45.53 -57.46
CA GLN A 54 -6.89 46.44 -57.43
C GLN A 54 -6.84 47.38 -58.65
N GLU A 55 -7.31 46.94 -59.82
CA GLU A 55 -7.50 47.76 -61.02
C GLU A 55 -8.63 48.79 -60.82
N LEU A 56 -9.80 48.34 -60.34
CA LEU A 56 -10.95 49.22 -60.08
C LEU A 56 -10.70 50.24 -58.97
N THR A 57 -9.81 49.94 -58.01
CA THR A 57 -9.44 50.85 -56.92
C THR A 57 -8.19 51.70 -57.22
N HIS A 58 -7.54 51.51 -58.37
CA HIS A 58 -6.33 52.29 -58.74
C HIS A 58 -6.61 53.71 -59.23
N SER A 59 -7.88 54.05 -59.50
CA SER A 59 -8.32 55.33 -60.04
C SER A 59 -9.57 55.79 -59.28
N GLN A 60 -9.46 56.91 -58.58
CA GLN A 60 -10.51 57.38 -57.67
C GLN A 60 -11.79 57.77 -58.43
N ASP A 61 -11.67 58.15 -59.70
CA ASP A 61 -12.78 58.53 -60.59
C ASP A 61 -13.72 57.37 -60.96
N ASN A 62 -13.24 56.12 -60.86
CA ASN A 62 -14.02 54.91 -61.15
C ASN A 62 -14.84 54.41 -59.94
N LEU A 63 -14.75 55.08 -58.78
CA LEU A 63 -15.52 54.76 -57.58
C LEU A 63 -16.59 55.85 -57.34
N LEU A 64 -17.86 55.47 -57.25
CA LEU A 64 -18.88 56.38 -56.73
C LEU A 64 -18.62 56.60 -55.24
N ASP A 65 -18.23 57.80 -54.84
CA ASP A 65 -18.27 58.15 -53.42
C ASP A 65 -19.73 58.25 -52.96
N LEU A 66 -20.10 57.40 -52.01
CA LEU A 66 -21.44 57.32 -51.41
C LEU A 66 -21.49 58.01 -50.04
N HIS A 67 -20.40 58.64 -49.57
CA HIS A 67 -20.31 59.22 -48.23
C HIS A 67 -21.37 60.31 -47.97
N TRP A 68 -21.81 61.01 -49.03
CA TRP A 68 -22.87 62.02 -48.98
C TRP A 68 -24.22 61.49 -48.49
N LEU A 69 -24.54 60.19 -48.64
CA LEU A 69 -25.76 59.59 -48.07
C LEU A 69 -25.77 59.60 -46.53
N GLY A 70 -24.61 59.73 -45.87
CA GLY A 70 -24.50 59.78 -44.41
C GLY A 70 -24.45 61.18 -43.81
N CYS A 71 -24.32 62.24 -44.62
CA CYS A 71 -24.03 63.60 -44.16
C CYS A 71 -25.28 64.50 -44.18
N SER A 72 -25.99 64.58 -43.05
CA SER A 72 -27.28 65.29 -42.93
C SER A 72 -27.21 66.83 -42.91
N ASN A 73 -26.01 67.43 -42.93
CA ASN A 73 -25.79 68.88 -42.92
C ASN A 73 -24.69 69.28 -43.92
N MET A 74 -25.00 69.30 -45.22
CA MET A 74 -24.12 69.88 -46.27
C MET A 74 -24.69 71.21 -46.76
N SER A 75 -23.85 72.14 -47.22
CA SER A 75 -24.32 73.39 -47.84
C SER A 75 -24.81 73.16 -49.28
N ALA A 76 -25.61 74.10 -49.80
CA ALA A 76 -26.19 73.98 -51.14
C ALA A 76 -25.14 73.94 -52.26
N ASP A 77 -24.08 74.74 -52.13
CA ASP A 77 -22.99 74.81 -53.12
C ASP A 77 -22.18 73.50 -53.16
N GLU A 78 -21.91 72.90 -51.99
CA GLU A 78 -21.25 71.59 -51.88
C GLU A 78 -22.13 70.48 -52.48
N LEU A 79 -23.44 70.53 -52.26
CA LEU A 79 -24.39 69.59 -52.85
C LEU A 79 -24.46 69.73 -54.37
N GLU A 80 -24.38 70.96 -54.92
CA GLU A 80 -24.35 71.19 -56.37
C GLU A 80 -23.03 70.70 -57.00
N VAL A 81 -21.90 70.84 -56.31
CA VAL A 81 -20.61 70.27 -56.75
C VAL A 81 -20.66 68.73 -56.75
N VAL A 82 -21.15 68.11 -55.68
CA VAL A 82 -21.33 66.64 -55.62
C VAL A 82 -22.30 66.17 -56.70
N ALA A 83 -23.41 66.86 -56.92
CA ALA A 83 -24.38 66.52 -57.96
C ALA A 83 -23.80 66.63 -59.38
N LYS A 84 -22.96 67.65 -59.66
CA LYS A 84 -22.25 67.79 -60.94
C LYS A 84 -21.24 66.68 -61.15
N THR A 85 -20.41 66.36 -60.14
CA THR A 85 -19.44 65.26 -60.23
C THR A 85 -20.14 63.92 -60.39
N MET A 86 -21.23 63.67 -59.66
CA MET A 86 -22.06 62.48 -59.81
C MET A 86 -22.72 62.40 -61.20
N ALA A 87 -23.17 63.52 -61.77
CA ALA A 87 -23.71 63.55 -63.13
C ALA A 87 -22.64 63.23 -64.20
N VAL A 88 -21.40 63.74 -64.04
CA VAL A 88 -20.27 63.39 -64.93
C VAL A 88 -19.91 61.91 -64.82
N ASN A 89 -19.82 61.36 -63.60
CA ASN A 89 -19.48 59.95 -63.40
C ASN A 89 -20.61 59.02 -63.89
N LEU A 90 -21.88 59.41 -63.75
CA LEU A 90 -23.01 58.70 -64.34
C LEU A 90 -23.02 58.78 -65.88
N GLN A 91 -22.69 59.93 -66.46
CA GLN A 91 -22.56 60.06 -67.92
C GLN A 91 -21.45 59.14 -68.44
N HIS A 92 -20.27 59.15 -67.82
CA HIS A 92 -19.15 58.28 -68.19
C HIS A 92 -19.51 56.79 -68.07
N LEU A 93 -20.26 56.39 -67.04
CA LEU A 93 -20.77 55.01 -66.90
C LEU A 93 -21.83 54.65 -67.96
N LEU A 94 -22.63 55.60 -68.42
CA LEU A 94 -23.58 55.41 -69.53
C LEU A 94 -22.84 55.29 -70.87
N ASP A 95 -21.84 56.15 -71.11
CA ASP A 95 -21.00 56.13 -72.31
C ASP A 95 -20.22 54.80 -72.39
N GLN A 96 -19.65 54.33 -71.27
CA GLN A 96 -19.03 53.01 -71.17
C GLN A 96 -20.02 51.87 -71.40
N ARG A 97 -21.23 51.93 -70.82
CA ARG A 97 -22.29 50.94 -71.05
C ARG A 97 -22.63 50.87 -72.53
N ASP A 98 -22.78 52.01 -73.20
CA ASP A 98 -23.25 52.06 -74.58
C ASP A 98 -22.15 51.64 -75.56
N ALA A 99 -20.88 52.00 -75.33
CA ALA A 99 -19.75 51.44 -76.06
C ALA A 99 -19.62 49.91 -75.87
N HIS A 100 -19.89 49.39 -74.67
CA HIS A 100 -19.94 47.94 -74.43
C HIS A 100 -21.15 47.27 -75.09
N LEU A 101 -22.31 47.91 -75.15
CA LEU A 101 -23.48 47.40 -75.89
C LEU A 101 -23.23 47.40 -77.39
N GLU A 102 -22.52 48.40 -77.93
CA GLU A 102 -22.08 48.45 -79.33
C GLU A 102 -21.08 47.32 -79.63
N THR A 103 -20.08 47.11 -78.76
CA THR A 103 -19.14 45.96 -78.87
C THR A 103 -19.87 44.61 -78.82
N ILE A 104 -20.90 44.49 -77.97
CA ILE A 104 -21.74 43.28 -77.90
C ILE A 104 -22.60 43.13 -79.17
N ALA A 105 -23.12 44.22 -79.71
CA ALA A 105 -23.89 44.21 -80.96
C ALA A 105 -23.05 43.71 -82.13
N GLU A 106 -21.82 44.23 -82.30
CA GLU A 106 -20.84 43.77 -83.29
C GLU A 106 -20.57 42.26 -83.15
N LEU A 107 -20.25 41.79 -81.94
CA LEU A 107 -19.98 40.37 -81.66
C LEU A 107 -21.22 39.47 -81.88
N THR A 108 -22.44 39.98 -81.66
CA THR A 108 -23.66 39.24 -82.05
C THR A 108 -23.90 39.25 -83.56
N GLN A 109 -23.57 40.33 -84.26
CA GLN A 109 -23.69 40.42 -85.72
C GLN A 109 -22.70 39.50 -86.43
N GLU A 110 -21.46 39.37 -85.95
CA GLU A 110 -20.52 38.35 -86.43
C GLU A 110 -21.08 36.93 -86.24
N ARG A 111 -21.65 36.66 -85.06
CA ARG A 111 -22.23 35.36 -84.71
C ARG A 111 -23.44 35.01 -85.58
N GLU A 112 -24.33 35.97 -85.85
CA GLU A 112 -25.45 35.78 -86.77
C GLU A 112 -25.01 35.66 -88.23
N GLY A 113 -23.96 36.37 -88.63
CA GLY A 113 -23.32 36.23 -89.93
C GLY A 113 -22.83 34.79 -90.20
N VAL A 114 -22.19 34.16 -89.21
CA VAL A 114 -21.77 32.75 -89.28
C VAL A 114 -22.97 31.80 -89.34
N VAL A 115 -24.02 32.03 -88.54
CA VAL A 115 -25.24 31.19 -88.56
C VAL A 115 -25.97 31.28 -89.91
N ARG A 116 -26.06 32.47 -90.51
CA ARG A 116 -26.75 32.68 -91.80
C ARG A 116 -26.08 31.97 -92.98
N VAL A 117 -24.79 31.63 -92.87
CA VAL A 117 -24.07 30.83 -93.88
C VAL A 117 -24.39 29.32 -93.77
N LEU A 118 -24.79 28.83 -92.59
CA LEU A 118 -24.96 27.40 -92.32
C LEU A 118 -26.34 26.84 -92.71
N CYS A 119 -27.38 27.67 -92.86
CA CYS A 119 -28.75 27.21 -93.10
C CYS A 119 -29.10 26.85 -94.56
N ASN A 120 -28.21 27.07 -95.54
CA ASN A 120 -28.50 26.85 -96.96
C ASN A 120 -27.87 25.55 -97.49
N SER A 121 -28.38 24.37 -97.10
CA SER A 121 -28.01 23.07 -97.69
C SER A 121 -29.09 21.99 -97.48
N THR A 122 -29.37 21.21 -98.54
CA THR A 122 -30.52 20.26 -98.74
C THR A 122 -31.88 20.95 -98.99
N SER A 123 -32.75 20.52 -99.91
CA SER A 123 -32.86 19.27 -100.73
C SER A 123 -33.24 19.55 -102.22
N PRO A 124 -33.32 18.55 -103.13
CA PRO A 124 -33.22 18.76 -104.60
C PRO A 124 -34.50 18.52 -105.45
N GLN A 125 -34.53 19.04 -106.71
CA GLN A 125 -35.17 18.36 -107.87
C GLN A 125 -34.88 18.95 -109.29
N SER A 126 -34.71 18.04 -110.26
CA SER A 126 -35.06 18.04 -111.71
C SER A 126 -34.82 19.22 -112.70
N ALA A 127 -33.79 19.04 -113.56
CA ALA A 127 -33.85 18.91 -115.04
C ALA A 127 -34.25 20.05 -116.04
N VAL A 128 -33.76 19.85 -117.29
CA VAL A 128 -34.15 20.44 -118.61
C VAL A 128 -33.45 21.74 -119.10
N TYR A 129 -32.76 21.61 -120.24
CA TYR A 129 -32.23 22.64 -121.19
C TYR A 129 -33.27 22.91 -122.31
N PRO A 130 -33.26 24.02 -123.11
CA PRO A 130 -32.11 24.49 -123.90
C PRO A 130 -32.06 26.05 -124.11
N PRO A 131 -31.63 26.69 -125.23
CA PRO A 131 -30.36 27.44 -125.19
C PRO A 131 -30.37 28.86 -125.85
N SER A 132 -29.16 29.41 -126.04
CA SER A 132 -28.78 30.55 -126.91
C SER A 132 -28.67 31.94 -126.26
N MET A 133 -27.43 32.42 -126.14
CA MET A 133 -26.93 33.70 -126.69
C MET A 133 -25.43 33.82 -126.36
N GLN A 134 -24.54 33.47 -127.30
CA GLN A 134 -23.12 33.21 -127.01
C GLN A 134 -22.17 33.99 -127.93
N GLN A 135 -21.73 35.19 -127.49
CA GLN A 135 -20.43 35.72 -127.94
C GLN A 135 -19.79 36.81 -127.06
N GLN A 136 -20.53 37.51 -126.19
CA GLN A 136 -19.99 38.64 -125.40
C GLN A 136 -19.63 38.30 -123.94
N GLN A 137 -19.66 37.02 -123.54
CA GLN A 137 -19.42 36.59 -122.16
C GLN A 137 -18.00 36.07 -121.86
N VAL A 138 -17.12 35.87 -122.84
CA VAL A 138 -15.87 35.10 -122.61
C VAL A 138 -14.92 35.77 -121.60
N GLY A 139 -14.71 37.09 -121.70
CA GLY A 139 -13.83 37.81 -120.76
C GLY A 139 -14.39 37.91 -119.34
N THR A 140 -15.70 38.14 -119.20
CA THR A 140 -16.37 38.19 -117.89
C THR A 140 -16.50 36.81 -117.27
N GLN A 141 -16.77 35.75 -118.06
CA GLN A 141 -16.73 34.37 -117.58
C GLN A 141 -15.33 33.94 -117.12
N GLN A 142 -14.25 34.43 -117.74
CA GLN A 142 -12.89 34.14 -117.27
C GLN A 142 -12.59 34.81 -115.92
N HIS A 143 -12.95 36.08 -115.73
CA HIS A 143 -12.84 36.74 -114.41
C HIS A 143 -13.72 36.05 -113.35
N LEU A 144 -15.00 35.80 -113.65
CA LEU A 144 -15.91 35.07 -112.76
C LEU A 144 -15.43 33.65 -112.48
N ALA A 145 -14.77 32.97 -113.41
CA ALA A 145 -14.19 31.64 -113.18
C ALA A 145 -12.95 31.69 -112.29
N VAL A 146 -12.13 32.74 -112.37
CA VAL A 146 -11.01 32.97 -111.43
C VAL A 146 -11.54 33.32 -110.04
N GLU A 147 -12.48 34.25 -109.91
CA GLU A 147 -13.12 34.60 -108.63
C GLU A 147 -13.87 33.41 -108.00
N LEU A 148 -14.51 32.56 -108.81
CA LEU A 148 -15.14 31.32 -108.37
C LEU A 148 -14.10 30.24 -108.03
N ALA A 149 -12.93 30.22 -108.67
CA ALA A 149 -11.82 29.35 -108.29
C ALA A 149 -11.16 29.80 -106.98
N ASP A 150 -10.94 31.10 -106.78
CA ASP A 150 -10.33 31.69 -105.59
C ASP A 150 -11.25 31.60 -104.37
N SER A 151 -12.55 31.86 -104.53
CA SER A 151 -13.53 31.61 -103.46
C SER A 151 -13.64 30.12 -103.12
N LYS A 152 -13.60 29.23 -104.12
CA LYS A 152 -13.55 27.76 -103.90
C LYS A 152 -12.23 27.30 -103.26
N ALA A 153 -11.11 27.96 -103.54
CA ALA A 153 -9.83 27.73 -102.88
C ALA A 153 -9.80 28.27 -101.44
N LYS A 154 -10.45 29.43 -101.19
CA LYS A 154 -10.66 29.98 -99.84
C LYS A 154 -11.58 29.08 -99.01
N ILE A 155 -12.65 28.52 -99.61
CA ILE A 155 -13.51 27.51 -98.97
C ILE A 155 -12.72 26.23 -98.65
N ARG A 156 -11.81 25.78 -99.51
CA ARG A 156 -10.93 24.63 -99.20
C ARG A 156 -9.99 24.94 -98.03
N ARG A 157 -9.34 26.11 -98.02
CA ARG A 157 -8.48 26.52 -96.90
C ARG A 157 -9.25 26.66 -95.59
N LEU A 158 -10.39 27.33 -95.59
CA LEU A 158 -11.26 27.44 -94.40
C LEU A 158 -11.80 26.08 -93.90
N ARG A 159 -11.96 25.07 -94.79
CA ARG A 159 -12.30 23.70 -94.37
C ARG A 159 -11.10 22.98 -93.75
N GLN A 160 -9.93 23.07 -94.37
CA GLN A 160 -8.70 22.49 -93.81
C GLN A 160 -8.33 23.16 -92.47
N GLU A 161 -8.42 24.48 -92.37
CA GLU A 161 -8.25 25.24 -91.12
C GLU A 161 -9.27 24.81 -90.05
N LEU A 162 -10.50 24.45 -90.44
CA LEU A 162 -11.52 23.92 -89.53
C LEU A 162 -11.23 22.47 -89.10
N GLU A 163 -10.72 21.63 -90.00
CA GLU A 163 -10.30 20.25 -89.70
C GLU A 163 -9.06 20.25 -88.79
N GLU A 164 -8.02 21.03 -89.11
CA GLU A 164 -6.83 21.23 -88.26
C GLU A 164 -7.19 21.81 -86.87
N LYS A 165 -8.21 22.69 -86.78
CA LYS A 165 -8.74 23.18 -85.49
C LYS A 165 -9.59 22.14 -84.76
N SER A 166 -10.26 21.25 -85.48
CA SER A 166 -10.98 20.12 -84.88
C SER A 166 -10.03 19.06 -84.33
N GLU A 167 -8.92 18.78 -85.00
CA GLU A 167 -7.85 17.92 -84.51
C GLU A 167 -7.19 18.54 -83.26
N GLN A 168 -6.79 19.80 -83.31
CA GLN A 168 -6.24 20.52 -82.14
C GLN A 168 -7.21 20.55 -80.94
N MET A 169 -8.52 20.62 -81.18
CA MET A 169 -9.55 20.51 -80.13
C MET A 169 -9.66 19.09 -79.55
N LEU A 170 -9.49 18.05 -80.37
CA LEU A 170 -9.49 16.65 -79.92
C LEU A 170 -8.22 16.34 -79.10
N ASP A 171 -7.05 16.77 -79.57
CA ASP A 171 -5.78 16.64 -78.84
C ASP A 171 -5.85 17.37 -77.49
N SER A 172 -6.25 18.64 -77.48
CA SER A 172 -6.42 19.44 -76.25
C SER A 172 -7.42 18.80 -75.28
N ARG A 173 -8.50 18.19 -75.80
CA ARG A 173 -9.47 17.46 -74.99
C ARG A 173 -8.84 16.18 -74.41
N HIS A 174 -8.05 15.45 -75.17
CA HIS A 174 -7.43 14.22 -74.70
C HIS A 174 -6.32 14.51 -73.68
N GLU A 175 -5.57 15.60 -73.83
CA GLU A 175 -4.69 16.13 -72.79
C GLU A 175 -5.47 16.46 -71.50
N LEU A 176 -6.62 17.14 -71.60
CA LEU A 176 -7.48 17.40 -70.43
C LEU A 176 -8.01 16.12 -69.77
N GLU A 177 -8.45 15.13 -70.55
CA GLU A 177 -8.91 13.83 -70.04
C GLU A 177 -7.78 13.06 -69.33
N ASN A 178 -6.55 13.16 -69.83
CA ASN A 178 -5.36 12.60 -69.19
C ASN A 178 -4.98 13.36 -67.90
N MET A 179 -4.98 14.68 -67.92
CA MET A 179 -4.71 15.50 -66.72
C MET A 179 -5.78 15.32 -65.63
N GLU A 180 -7.05 15.10 -66.01
CA GLU A 180 -8.10 14.69 -65.09
C GLU A 180 -7.83 13.30 -64.49
N ALA A 181 -7.33 12.34 -65.27
CA ALA A 181 -6.99 11.01 -64.78
C ALA A 181 -5.79 11.06 -63.80
N GLU A 182 -4.76 11.87 -64.09
CA GLU A 182 -3.65 12.11 -63.17
C GLU A 182 -4.10 12.83 -61.90
N LEU A 183 -4.97 13.84 -61.98
CA LEU A 183 -5.56 14.48 -60.80
C LEU A 183 -6.32 13.49 -59.93
N LYS A 184 -7.17 12.64 -60.53
CA LYS A 184 -7.92 11.59 -59.80
C LYS A 184 -6.98 10.58 -59.14
N LYS A 185 -5.88 10.20 -59.80
CA LYS A 185 -4.83 9.34 -59.24
C LYS A 185 -4.11 10.01 -58.07
N ILE A 186 -3.64 11.25 -58.22
CA ILE A 186 -2.96 12.01 -57.16
C ILE A 186 -3.90 12.23 -55.96
N GLN A 187 -5.19 12.47 -56.20
CA GLN A 187 -6.20 12.55 -55.14
C GLN A 187 -6.34 11.23 -54.37
N GLN A 188 -6.39 10.08 -55.06
CA GLN A 188 -6.42 8.75 -54.42
C GLN A 188 -5.14 8.44 -53.64
N GLU A 189 -3.97 8.75 -54.20
CA GLU A 189 -2.66 8.58 -53.53
C GLU A 189 -2.55 9.45 -52.29
N ASN A 190 -2.98 10.72 -52.36
CA ASN A 190 -3.03 11.63 -51.21
C ASN A 190 -4.03 11.14 -50.15
N LEU A 191 -5.22 10.66 -50.55
CA LEU A 191 -6.18 10.06 -49.62
C LEU A 191 -5.59 8.84 -48.88
N LYS A 192 -4.85 7.99 -49.60
CA LYS A 192 -4.14 6.83 -49.03
C LYS A 192 -3.04 7.28 -48.06
N LEU A 193 -2.17 8.21 -48.44
CA LEU A 193 -1.14 8.79 -47.57
C LEU A 193 -1.74 9.42 -46.30
N LEU A 194 -2.94 10.00 -46.39
CA LEU A 194 -3.67 10.56 -45.25
C LEU A 194 -4.20 9.46 -44.31
N VAL A 195 -4.62 8.30 -44.85
CA VAL A 195 -4.94 7.09 -44.06
C VAL A 195 -3.69 6.51 -43.41
N ASP A 196 -2.60 6.35 -44.16
CA ASP A 196 -1.32 5.84 -43.65
C ASP A 196 -0.76 6.76 -42.54
N ALA A 197 -0.90 8.08 -42.68
CA ALA A 197 -0.54 9.09 -41.67
C ALA A 197 -1.53 9.19 -40.49
N ARG A 198 -2.67 8.47 -40.52
CA ARG A 198 -3.54 8.22 -39.35
C ARG A 198 -3.13 6.91 -38.66
N ALA A 199 -2.87 5.84 -39.42
CA ALA A 199 -2.37 4.58 -38.88
C ALA A 199 -1.01 4.76 -38.16
N ALA A 200 -0.08 5.48 -38.79
CA ALA A 200 1.21 5.83 -38.20
C ALA A 200 1.11 6.78 -36.98
N ARG A 201 -0.05 7.42 -36.72
CA ARG A 201 -0.33 8.09 -35.45
C ARG A 201 -0.80 7.09 -34.40
N ALA A 202 -1.81 6.28 -34.71
CA ALA A 202 -2.30 5.23 -33.82
C ALA A 202 -1.17 4.32 -33.32
N TYR A 203 -0.25 3.90 -34.18
CA TYR A 203 0.92 3.10 -33.77
C TYR A 203 1.92 3.86 -32.86
N ARG A 204 2.01 5.20 -32.95
CA ARG A 204 2.79 5.99 -31.98
C ARG A 204 2.05 6.11 -30.65
N ASP A 205 0.76 6.39 -30.69
CA ASP A 205 -0.10 6.48 -29.50
C ASP A 205 -0.10 5.12 -28.74
N GLU A 206 -0.12 3.99 -29.46
CA GLU A 206 0.06 2.64 -28.92
C GLU A 206 1.47 2.40 -28.35
N LEU A 207 2.53 2.83 -29.05
CA LEU A 207 3.92 2.72 -28.57
C LEU A 207 4.16 3.57 -27.31
N ASP A 208 3.58 4.75 -27.21
CA ASP A 208 3.69 5.62 -26.04
C ASP A 208 2.86 5.06 -24.86
N ALA A 209 1.66 4.53 -25.13
CA ALA A 209 0.91 3.77 -24.13
C ALA A 209 1.63 2.46 -23.71
N LEU A 210 2.45 1.85 -24.56
CA LEU A 210 3.31 0.71 -24.21
C LEU A 210 4.53 1.15 -23.39
N ARG A 211 5.14 2.30 -23.70
CA ARG A 211 6.24 2.92 -22.92
C ARG A 211 5.79 3.29 -21.51
N GLU A 212 4.62 3.89 -21.34
CA GLU A 212 4.06 4.16 -20.00
C GLU A 212 3.78 2.86 -19.22
N ARG A 213 3.30 1.81 -19.90
CA ARG A 213 3.12 0.47 -19.29
C ARG A 213 4.44 -0.16 -18.87
N ALA A 214 5.50 -0.04 -19.68
CA ALA A 214 6.85 -0.50 -19.33
C ALA A 214 7.40 0.27 -18.12
N LEU A 215 7.40 1.61 -18.16
CA LEU A 215 7.84 2.47 -17.04
C LEU A 215 7.02 2.26 -15.77
N LYS A 216 5.78 1.76 -15.87
CA LYS A 216 4.97 1.34 -14.71
C LYS A 216 5.34 -0.06 -14.22
N ALA A 217 5.67 -0.99 -15.11
CA ALA A 217 6.21 -2.30 -14.76
C ALA A 217 7.56 -2.15 -14.03
N ASP A 218 8.50 -1.36 -14.57
CA ASP A 218 9.82 -1.10 -13.97
C ASP A 218 9.69 -0.59 -12.51
N LYS A 219 8.75 0.35 -12.27
CA LYS A 219 8.45 0.88 -10.93
C LYS A 219 7.90 -0.20 -10.00
N LEU A 220 6.97 -1.02 -10.48
CA LEU A 220 6.41 -2.14 -9.70
C LEU A 220 7.47 -3.22 -9.43
N GLU A 221 8.40 -3.46 -10.34
CA GLU A 221 9.54 -4.37 -10.11
C GLU A 221 10.50 -3.80 -9.06
N CYS A 222 10.77 -2.49 -9.07
CA CYS A 222 11.53 -1.82 -8.01
C CYS A 222 10.83 -1.89 -6.64
N GLU A 223 9.51 -1.68 -6.60
CA GLU A 223 8.72 -1.84 -5.37
C GLU A 223 8.77 -3.30 -4.86
N VAL A 224 8.59 -4.28 -5.74
CA VAL A 224 8.70 -5.72 -5.42
C VAL A 224 10.10 -6.09 -4.95
N ALA A 225 11.15 -5.52 -5.54
CA ALA A 225 12.53 -5.72 -5.07
C ALA A 225 12.73 -5.15 -3.65
N ARG A 226 12.22 -3.95 -3.38
CA ARG A 226 12.23 -3.35 -2.03
C ARG A 226 11.43 -4.19 -1.01
N TYR A 227 10.29 -4.74 -1.40
CA TYR A 227 9.52 -5.63 -0.53
C TYR A 227 10.22 -6.96 -0.27
N ARG A 228 10.94 -7.54 -1.25
CA ARG A 228 11.81 -8.71 -1.02
C ARG A 228 12.94 -8.39 -0.04
N GLU A 229 13.57 -7.22 -0.16
CA GLU A 229 14.61 -6.78 0.78
C GLU A 229 14.06 -6.54 2.20
N GLN A 230 12.84 -5.98 2.34
CA GLN A 230 12.15 -5.91 3.63
C GLN A 230 11.80 -7.30 4.18
N MET A 231 11.37 -8.25 3.35
CA MET A 231 11.12 -9.62 3.78
C MET A 231 12.40 -10.29 4.30
N HIS A 232 13.53 -10.17 3.61
CA HIS A 232 14.80 -10.70 4.08
C HIS A 232 15.29 -10.03 5.38
N LYS A 233 15.01 -8.73 5.59
CA LYS A 233 15.25 -8.05 6.87
C LYS A 233 14.37 -8.62 7.99
N MET A 234 13.09 -8.89 7.71
CA MET A 234 12.16 -9.51 8.67
C MET A 234 12.53 -10.98 8.97
N GLU A 235 13.01 -11.73 7.97
CA GLU A 235 13.54 -13.09 8.12
C GLU A 235 14.80 -13.11 9.00
N PHE A 236 15.72 -12.16 8.79
CA PHE A 236 16.91 -11.97 9.62
C PHE A 236 16.54 -11.64 11.07
N TYR A 237 15.65 -10.67 11.31
CA TYR A 237 15.22 -10.34 12.67
C TYR A 237 14.48 -11.49 13.33
N LYS A 238 13.64 -12.23 12.60
CA LYS A 238 13.00 -13.45 13.09
C LYS A 238 14.03 -14.51 13.49
N ALA A 239 15.02 -14.78 12.64
CA ALA A 239 16.10 -15.71 12.97
C ALA A 239 16.86 -15.28 14.24
N LYS A 240 17.18 -13.98 14.39
CA LYS A 240 17.84 -13.47 15.60
C LYS A 240 16.95 -13.53 16.85
N VAL A 241 15.63 -13.41 16.70
CA VAL A 241 14.67 -13.62 17.80
C VAL A 241 14.59 -15.09 18.21
N GLU A 242 14.61 -16.05 17.27
CA GLU A 242 14.67 -17.47 17.63
C GLU A 242 16.03 -17.87 18.25
N GLU A 243 17.15 -17.32 17.77
CA GLU A 243 18.48 -17.47 18.41
C GLU A 243 18.46 -16.95 19.86
N LEU A 244 17.92 -15.75 20.10
CA LEU A 244 17.81 -15.19 21.44
C LEU A 244 16.82 -15.96 22.34
N LYS A 245 15.81 -16.63 21.79
CA LYS A 245 14.93 -17.54 22.54
C LYS A 245 15.67 -18.83 22.93
N GLU A 246 16.51 -19.36 22.05
CA GLU A 246 17.37 -20.52 22.34
C GLU A 246 18.35 -20.18 23.47
N ASP A 247 19.05 -19.04 23.37
CA ASP A 247 19.93 -18.51 24.42
C ASP A 247 19.19 -18.35 25.76
N ASN A 248 17.99 -17.76 25.75
CA ASN A 248 17.19 -17.59 26.96
C ASN A 248 16.69 -18.93 27.53
N ARG A 249 16.38 -19.93 26.69
CA ARG A 249 16.00 -21.26 27.19
C ARG A 249 17.19 -21.96 27.84
N VAL A 250 18.37 -21.94 27.22
CA VAL A 250 19.61 -22.47 27.81
C VAL A 250 19.95 -21.74 29.12
N LEU A 251 19.82 -20.41 29.17
CA LEU A 251 19.99 -19.65 30.41
C LEU A 251 18.99 -20.09 31.49
N GLN A 252 17.73 -20.31 31.13
CA GLN A 252 16.73 -20.78 32.09
C GLN A 252 16.98 -22.24 32.55
N GLU A 253 17.39 -23.14 31.66
CA GLU A 253 17.84 -24.49 32.00
C GLU A 253 19.02 -24.45 32.99
N THR A 254 20.01 -23.55 32.78
CA THR A 254 21.11 -23.36 33.75
C THR A 254 20.67 -22.74 35.08
N LYS A 255 19.66 -21.86 35.07
CA LYS A 255 19.05 -21.30 36.29
C LYS A 255 18.37 -22.39 37.10
N GLU A 256 17.57 -23.25 36.46
CA GLU A 256 16.85 -24.35 37.11
C GLU A 256 17.86 -25.34 37.74
N VAL A 257 18.94 -25.69 37.03
CA VAL A 257 20.05 -26.51 37.58
C VAL A 257 20.74 -25.85 38.78
N LEU A 258 20.90 -24.53 38.79
CA LEU A 258 21.47 -23.80 39.94
C LEU A 258 20.50 -23.72 41.13
N GLU A 259 19.19 -23.60 40.87
CA GLU A 259 18.14 -23.62 41.90
C GLU A 259 18.02 -25.01 42.54
N ASP A 260 18.13 -26.09 41.76
CA ASP A 260 18.22 -27.48 42.26
C ASP A 260 19.48 -27.72 43.10
N GLN A 261 20.64 -27.22 42.65
CA GLN A 261 21.86 -27.28 43.45
C GLN A 261 21.70 -26.53 44.79
N LEU A 262 21.08 -25.34 44.76
CA LEU A 262 20.81 -24.53 45.94
C LEU A 262 19.81 -25.19 46.89
N ALA A 263 18.76 -25.84 46.37
CA ALA A 263 17.85 -26.68 47.14
C ALA A 263 18.58 -27.87 47.78
N GLY A 264 19.48 -28.53 47.03
CA GLY A 264 20.35 -29.58 47.55
C GLY A 264 21.30 -29.11 48.65
N TRP A 265 21.83 -27.89 48.57
CA TRP A 265 22.62 -27.28 49.64
C TRP A 265 21.77 -27.00 50.89
N ARG A 266 20.55 -26.47 50.73
CA ARG A 266 19.62 -26.26 51.86
C ARG A 266 19.27 -27.58 52.55
N ALA A 267 18.88 -28.60 51.80
CA ALA A 267 18.55 -29.92 52.36
C ALA A 267 19.74 -30.58 53.09
N ARG A 268 20.98 -30.35 52.63
CA ARG A 268 22.19 -30.75 53.37
C ARG A 268 22.36 -29.95 54.67
N SER A 269 22.14 -28.63 54.65
CA SER A 269 22.18 -27.78 55.84
C SER A 269 21.13 -28.21 56.87
N ASP A 270 19.89 -28.47 56.43
CA ASP A 270 18.82 -28.94 57.31
C ASP A 270 19.15 -30.31 57.92
N LYS A 271 19.83 -31.18 57.17
CA LYS A 271 20.30 -32.45 57.70
C LYS A 271 21.43 -32.27 58.73
N ILE A 272 22.30 -31.29 58.56
CA ILE A 272 23.31 -30.91 59.56
C ILE A 272 22.61 -30.38 60.82
N HIS A 273 21.69 -29.42 60.70
CA HIS A 273 20.92 -28.89 61.84
C HIS A 273 20.15 -29.99 62.61
N GLN A 274 19.59 -30.99 61.91
CA GLN A 274 18.99 -32.17 62.55
C GLN A 274 20.03 -32.98 63.36
N LEU A 275 21.20 -33.25 62.78
CA LEU A 275 22.27 -34.01 63.44
C LEU A 275 22.86 -33.24 64.64
N GLU A 276 22.98 -31.92 64.54
CA GLU A 276 23.36 -31.03 65.65
C GLU A 276 22.33 -31.06 66.78
N LYS A 277 21.04 -30.98 66.46
CA LYS A 277 19.94 -31.14 67.44
C LYS A 277 20.02 -32.51 68.14
N HIS A 278 20.27 -33.59 67.40
CA HIS A 278 20.47 -34.92 68.00
C HIS A 278 21.76 -34.99 68.85
N SER A 279 22.85 -34.33 68.43
CA SER A 279 24.09 -34.24 69.23
C SER A 279 23.87 -33.49 70.55
N LEU A 280 23.11 -32.39 70.53
CA LEU A 280 22.75 -31.63 71.74
C LEU A 280 21.84 -32.44 72.67
N LEU A 281 20.85 -33.17 72.13
CA LEU A 281 20.02 -34.08 72.93
C LEU A 281 20.83 -35.20 73.59
N LEU A 282 21.79 -35.79 72.86
CA LEU A 282 22.70 -36.80 73.41
C LEU A 282 23.64 -36.22 74.46
N LYS A 283 24.15 -34.99 74.28
CA LYS A 283 24.95 -34.28 75.29
C LYS A 283 24.15 -33.99 76.56
N SER A 284 22.90 -33.53 76.43
CA SER A 284 22.00 -33.37 77.58
C SER A 284 21.81 -34.70 78.29
N ARG A 285 21.52 -35.78 77.55
CA ARG A 285 21.32 -37.10 78.15
C ARG A 285 22.57 -37.66 78.84
N ILE A 286 23.76 -37.39 78.32
CA ILE A 286 25.03 -37.71 78.99
C ILE A 286 25.13 -36.91 80.30
N HIS A 287 24.85 -35.61 80.26
CA HIS A 287 24.89 -34.76 81.44
C HIS A 287 23.88 -35.19 82.52
N ASP A 288 22.66 -35.57 82.15
CA ASP A 288 21.66 -36.13 83.08
C ASP A 288 22.19 -37.40 83.78
N MET A 289 22.89 -38.28 83.03
CA MET A 289 23.49 -39.50 83.57
C MET A 289 24.76 -39.23 84.39
N GLU A 290 25.49 -38.16 84.11
CA GLU A 290 26.63 -37.70 84.92
C GLU A 290 26.13 -37.11 86.25
N GLN A 291 25.12 -36.25 86.23
CA GLN A 291 24.45 -35.75 87.44
C GLN A 291 23.89 -36.91 88.28
N GLY A 292 23.24 -37.89 87.66
CA GLY A 292 22.78 -39.11 88.34
C GLY A 292 23.93 -39.87 89.02
N ARG A 293 25.01 -40.15 88.28
CA ARG A 293 26.20 -40.84 88.82
C ARG A 293 26.89 -40.08 89.94
N ASP A 294 26.90 -38.75 89.91
CA ASP A 294 27.48 -37.93 90.97
C ASP A 294 26.54 -37.73 92.17
N ALA A 295 25.23 -37.88 91.98
CA ALA A 295 24.27 -38.04 93.09
C ALA A 295 24.39 -39.43 93.75
N ASP A 296 24.48 -40.50 92.95
CA ASP A 296 24.76 -41.86 93.43
C ASP A 296 26.09 -41.90 94.21
N ARG A 297 27.13 -41.23 93.69
CA ARG A 297 28.43 -41.10 94.36
C ARG A 297 28.30 -40.42 95.72
N LYS A 298 27.61 -39.27 95.80
CA LYS A 298 27.39 -38.57 97.07
C LYS A 298 26.59 -39.41 98.07
N CYS A 299 25.55 -40.10 97.61
CA CYS A 299 24.80 -41.04 98.45
C CYS A 299 25.70 -42.18 98.97
N ILE A 300 26.64 -42.68 98.15
CA ILE A 300 27.65 -43.67 98.58
C ILE A 300 28.67 -43.08 99.57
N GLU A 301 29.07 -41.82 99.40
CA GLU A 301 29.96 -41.10 100.32
C GLU A 301 29.26 -40.81 101.67
N GLU A 302 28.01 -40.33 101.64
CA GLU A 302 27.12 -40.14 102.79
C GLU A 302 26.89 -41.47 103.54
N LEU A 303 26.57 -42.56 102.83
CA LEU A 303 26.45 -43.89 103.42
C LEU A 303 27.77 -44.45 103.98
N GLN A 304 28.93 -44.02 103.45
CA GLN A 304 30.23 -44.37 104.03
C GLN A 304 30.51 -43.58 105.31
N ASP A 305 30.17 -42.30 105.37
CA ASP A 305 30.27 -41.48 106.58
C ASP A 305 29.24 -41.89 107.65
N GLU A 306 28.02 -42.28 107.27
CA GLU A 306 27.06 -42.92 108.17
C GLU A 306 27.59 -44.25 108.70
N ASN A 307 28.16 -45.11 107.85
CA ASN A 307 28.75 -46.39 108.29
C ASN A 307 29.97 -46.15 109.20
N LEU A 308 30.83 -45.18 108.88
CA LEU A 308 31.96 -44.80 109.73
C LEU A 308 31.51 -44.23 111.07
N THR A 309 30.50 -43.35 111.10
CA THR A 309 29.96 -42.79 112.35
C THR A 309 29.21 -43.84 113.17
N LEU A 310 28.51 -44.79 112.54
CA LEU A 310 27.94 -45.97 113.19
C LEU A 310 29.02 -46.89 113.75
N CYS A 311 30.10 -47.16 113.02
CA CYS A 311 31.25 -47.92 113.53
C CYS A 311 31.94 -47.19 114.70
N LEU A 312 32.07 -45.87 114.64
CA LEU A 312 32.60 -45.06 115.76
C LEU A 312 31.65 -45.03 116.95
N ALA A 313 30.33 -44.99 116.73
CA ALA A 313 29.32 -45.06 117.79
C ALA A 313 29.25 -46.47 118.42
N GLN A 314 29.35 -47.53 117.62
CA GLN A 314 29.48 -48.90 118.12
C GLN A 314 30.77 -49.07 118.90
N ARG A 315 31.91 -48.53 118.42
CA ARG A 315 33.18 -48.59 119.14
C ARG A 315 33.13 -47.79 120.44
N ARG A 316 32.53 -46.59 120.45
CA ARG A 316 32.26 -45.83 121.68
C ARG A 316 31.34 -46.58 122.63
N SER A 317 30.27 -47.20 122.15
CA SER A 317 29.38 -48.02 122.99
C SER A 317 30.08 -49.25 123.57
N MET A 318 31.03 -49.84 122.84
CA MET A 318 31.92 -50.91 123.34
C MET A 318 32.96 -50.38 124.34
N GLU A 319 33.55 -49.21 124.10
CA GLU A 319 34.47 -48.51 125.00
C GLU A 319 33.75 -48.09 126.30
N GLU A 320 32.52 -47.58 126.21
CA GLU A 320 31.60 -47.26 127.31
C GLU A 320 31.15 -48.53 128.05
N SER A 321 30.89 -49.64 127.35
CA SER A 321 30.58 -50.93 127.99
C SER A 321 31.79 -51.49 128.75
N GLN A 322 33.00 -51.32 128.22
CA GLN A 322 34.25 -51.64 128.91
C GLN A 322 34.50 -50.70 130.08
N HIS A 323 34.19 -49.40 129.93
CA HIS A 323 34.38 -48.40 130.98
C HIS A 323 33.38 -48.57 132.12
N LEU A 324 32.10 -48.84 131.83
CA LEU A 324 31.08 -49.24 132.81
C LEU A 324 31.42 -50.58 133.47
N GLY A 325 31.98 -51.53 132.71
CA GLY A 325 32.54 -52.77 133.28
C GLY A 325 33.67 -52.49 134.28
N TRP A 326 34.58 -51.58 133.93
CA TRP A 326 35.66 -51.13 134.80
C TRP A 326 35.15 -50.30 135.99
N GLU A 327 34.15 -49.43 135.82
CA GLU A 327 33.53 -48.65 136.90
C GLU A 327 32.77 -49.56 137.87
N LEU A 328 32.05 -50.57 137.38
CA LEU A 328 31.47 -51.62 138.22
C LEU A 328 32.58 -52.41 138.95
N GLU A 329 33.72 -52.65 138.32
CA GLU A 329 34.87 -53.31 138.97
C GLU A 329 35.56 -52.39 140.00
N GLN A 330 35.62 -51.07 139.77
CA GLN A 330 36.10 -50.09 140.75
C GLN A 330 35.12 -49.95 141.91
N LEU A 331 33.82 -49.80 141.66
CA LEU A 331 32.78 -49.76 142.69
C LEU A 331 32.71 -51.07 143.50
N SER A 332 33.14 -52.20 142.93
CA SER A 332 33.33 -53.46 143.67
C SER A 332 34.55 -53.47 144.59
N LYS A 333 35.50 -52.54 144.39
CA LYS A 333 36.79 -52.41 145.11
C LYS A 333 36.89 -51.16 145.98
N SER A 334 36.04 -50.15 145.76
CA SER A 334 35.99 -48.88 146.49
C SER A 334 34.77 -48.80 147.41
N ASN A 335 34.69 -49.75 148.36
CA ASN A 335 33.86 -49.55 149.54
C ASN A 335 34.64 -48.68 150.56
N ASP A 336 33.93 -47.91 151.37
CA ASP A 336 34.45 -47.04 152.43
C ASP A 336 35.37 -45.85 152.03
N ILE A 337 34.78 -44.66 151.81
CA ILE A 337 35.03 -43.44 152.63
C ILE A 337 34.05 -42.30 152.25
N SER A 338 33.78 -41.42 153.20
CA SER A 338 32.52 -40.66 153.35
C SER A 338 32.51 -39.20 152.86
N GLN A 339 31.41 -38.84 152.17
CA GLN A 339 30.72 -37.53 152.14
C GLN A 339 31.38 -36.28 151.53
N GLY A 340 30.56 -35.52 150.79
CA GLY A 340 30.86 -34.17 150.28
C GLY A 340 29.75 -33.64 149.36
N GLN A 341 28.55 -33.38 149.88
CA GLN A 341 27.39 -33.01 149.04
C GLN A 341 27.50 -31.59 148.47
N GLN A 342 27.36 -31.46 147.14
CA GLN A 342 26.80 -30.26 146.49
C GLN A 342 25.57 -30.66 145.68
N THR A 343 24.67 -29.71 145.44
CA THR A 343 23.25 -30.00 145.25
C THR A 343 22.80 -30.05 143.80
N LEU A 344 22.15 -31.16 143.41
CA LEU A 344 21.46 -31.34 142.12
C LEU A 344 20.51 -30.18 141.74
N SER A 345 20.01 -29.40 142.71
CA SER A 345 19.21 -28.20 142.48
C SER A 345 19.96 -27.11 141.70
N GLU A 346 21.27 -26.97 141.93
CA GLU A 346 22.12 -25.99 141.24
C GLU A 346 22.51 -26.51 139.86
N GLU A 347 22.86 -27.80 139.74
CA GLU A 347 23.05 -28.46 138.44
C GLU A 347 21.80 -28.39 137.55
N VAL A 348 20.60 -28.61 138.12
CA VAL A 348 19.33 -28.45 137.40
C VAL A 348 19.05 -26.99 137.09
N SER A 349 19.43 -26.05 137.96
CA SER A 349 19.31 -24.60 137.68
C SER A 349 20.27 -24.14 136.59
N GLU A 350 21.46 -24.73 136.47
CA GLU A 350 22.41 -24.49 135.38
C GLU A 350 22.02 -25.22 134.10
N ARG A 351 21.45 -26.43 134.16
CA ARG A 351 20.86 -27.10 132.98
C ARG A 351 19.61 -26.37 132.48
N ILE A 352 18.81 -25.77 133.37
CA ILE A 352 17.67 -24.91 132.99
C ILE A 352 18.16 -23.55 132.48
N ARG A 353 19.19 -22.91 133.09
CA ARG A 353 19.75 -21.65 132.57
C ARG A 353 20.48 -21.83 131.24
N SER A 354 21.30 -22.87 131.10
CA SER A 354 21.97 -23.19 129.83
C SER A 354 20.97 -23.69 128.79
N GLY A 355 19.94 -24.46 129.18
CA GLY A 355 18.82 -24.82 128.32
C GLY A 355 18.02 -23.61 127.85
N LEU A 356 17.73 -22.65 128.74
CA LEU A 356 17.07 -21.39 128.38
C LEU A 356 17.96 -20.51 127.50
N LEU A 357 19.26 -20.36 127.82
CA LEU A 357 20.22 -19.62 126.99
C LEU A 357 20.45 -20.30 125.64
N LYS A 358 20.36 -21.63 125.57
CA LYS A 358 20.48 -22.40 124.33
C LYS A 358 19.22 -22.29 123.50
N LEU A 359 18.03 -22.38 124.10
CA LEU A 359 16.75 -22.06 123.45
C LEU A 359 16.64 -20.59 123.06
N GLU A 360 17.26 -19.66 123.80
CA GLU A 360 17.30 -18.24 123.47
C GLU A 360 18.29 -17.97 122.32
N LYS A 361 19.43 -18.68 122.27
CA LYS A 361 20.33 -18.68 121.11
C LYS A 361 19.73 -19.41 119.91
N GLU A 362 18.97 -20.47 120.10
CA GLU A 362 18.25 -21.18 119.04
C GLU A 362 17.04 -20.36 118.56
N ASN A 363 16.38 -19.57 119.42
CA ASN A 363 15.33 -18.64 119.02
C ASN A 363 15.89 -17.36 118.39
N GLN A 364 17.05 -16.86 118.83
CA GLN A 364 17.81 -15.82 118.12
C GLN A 364 18.35 -16.35 116.78
N SER A 365 18.78 -17.61 116.71
CA SER A 365 19.19 -18.25 115.46
C SER A 365 17.98 -18.49 114.57
N LEU A 366 16.82 -18.87 115.10
CA LEU A 366 15.59 -19.03 114.32
C LEU A 366 15.06 -17.68 113.83
N LEU A 367 15.08 -16.64 114.67
CA LEU A 367 14.82 -15.26 114.24
C LEU A 367 15.83 -14.81 113.19
N SER A 368 17.12 -15.09 113.35
CA SER A 368 18.15 -14.82 112.33
C SER A 368 17.89 -15.59 111.05
N THR A 369 17.47 -16.86 111.09
CA THR A 369 17.08 -17.61 109.89
C THR A 369 15.74 -17.14 109.31
N VAL A 370 14.84 -16.58 110.10
CA VAL A 370 13.59 -15.96 109.63
C VAL A 370 13.86 -14.58 109.02
N GLU A 371 14.87 -13.87 109.52
CA GLU A 371 15.37 -12.63 108.93
C GLU A 371 16.24 -12.90 107.70
N GLU A 372 17.00 -13.99 107.65
CA GLU A 372 17.68 -14.50 106.45
C GLU A 372 16.70 -15.07 105.43
N LEU A 373 15.59 -15.70 105.85
CA LEU A 373 14.52 -16.13 104.94
C LEU A 373 13.67 -14.93 104.46
N ARG A 374 13.52 -13.86 105.26
CA ARG A 374 12.99 -12.56 104.79
C ARG A 374 13.97 -11.83 103.86
N ALA A 375 15.27 -11.93 104.13
CA ALA A 375 16.34 -11.43 103.26
C ALA A 375 16.40 -12.22 101.95
N ALA A 376 16.19 -13.54 102.00
CA ALA A 376 16.07 -14.42 100.83
C ALA A 376 14.77 -14.15 100.06
N CYS A 377 13.64 -13.92 100.73
CA CYS A 377 12.41 -13.46 100.09
C CYS A 377 12.51 -12.06 99.47
N THR A 378 13.50 -11.25 99.87
CA THR A 378 13.81 -9.96 99.21
C THR A 378 14.96 -10.05 98.19
N HIS A 379 15.87 -11.02 98.30
CA HIS A 379 16.89 -11.35 97.29
C HIS A 379 16.32 -12.13 96.10
N ASN A 380 15.34 -13.00 96.31
CA ASN A 380 14.59 -13.69 95.24
C ASN A 380 13.85 -12.71 94.33
N ASN A 381 13.68 -11.45 94.74
CA ASN A 381 13.11 -10.39 93.92
C ASN A 381 14.15 -9.69 93.00
N ASN A 382 15.42 -10.11 93.02
CA ASN A 382 16.53 -9.46 92.30
C ASN A 382 17.46 -10.41 91.52
N ASN A 383 17.22 -11.73 91.47
CA ASN A 383 18.17 -12.66 90.83
C ASN A 383 17.56 -13.80 89.99
N ALA A 384 16.36 -13.61 89.44
CA ALA A 384 15.72 -14.56 88.51
C ALA A 384 16.29 -14.47 87.07
N GLN A 385 17.62 -14.40 86.92
CA GLN A 385 18.30 -14.10 85.65
C GLN A 385 19.41 -15.11 85.28
N SER A 386 19.23 -16.39 85.60
CA SER A 386 20.06 -17.49 85.08
C SER A 386 19.30 -18.81 85.00
N ASN A 387 19.56 -19.60 83.95
CA ASN A 387 19.11 -20.96 83.64
C ASN A 387 17.59 -21.28 83.69
N LYS A 388 17.10 -21.91 82.60
CA LYS A 388 15.76 -22.54 82.50
C LYS A 388 15.91 -23.92 81.84
N HIS A 389 15.45 -25.00 82.48
CA HIS A 389 15.03 -26.25 81.82
C HIS A 389 14.12 -27.11 82.74
N SER A 390 12.96 -27.51 82.20
CA SER A 390 12.08 -28.66 82.52
C SER A 390 11.52 -28.98 83.93
N HIS A 391 10.18 -29.10 83.95
CA HIS A 391 9.31 -29.97 84.80
C HIS A 391 9.09 -29.61 86.29
N HIS A 392 7.90 -29.76 86.88
CA HIS A 392 6.53 -30.05 86.36
C HIS A 392 5.46 -29.72 87.43
N GLY A 393 4.25 -29.29 87.01
CA GLY A 393 2.99 -29.51 87.76
C GLY A 393 2.30 -28.29 88.40
N GLU A 394 1.05 -28.04 87.96
CA GLU A 394 -0.06 -27.32 88.63
C GLU A 394 0.27 -26.00 89.39
N LYS A 395 -0.08 -24.80 88.89
CA LYS A 395 -1.34 -24.42 88.20
C LYS A 395 -1.17 -23.33 87.12
N ASP A 396 -2.25 -23.15 86.37
CA ASP A 396 -2.57 -22.06 85.43
C ASP A 396 -1.75 -22.00 84.12
N LEU A 397 -2.21 -22.78 83.14
CA LEU A 397 -1.88 -22.77 81.70
C LEU A 397 -2.66 -21.67 80.97
N ASP A 398 -2.26 -21.11 79.83
CA ASP A 398 -1.00 -21.20 79.07
C ASP A 398 -0.93 -19.96 78.15
N GLN A 399 0.24 -19.35 77.94
CA GLN A 399 0.42 -18.38 76.85
C GLN A 399 1.87 -18.26 76.37
N GLN A 400 2.15 -18.80 75.18
CA GLN A 400 3.35 -18.49 74.40
C GLN A 400 2.98 -17.81 73.08
N VAL A 401 3.43 -16.55 72.93
CA VAL A 401 4.10 -15.93 71.77
C VAL A 401 3.85 -16.61 70.40
N VAL A 402 3.35 -15.94 69.36
CA VAL A 402 3.84 -14.65 68.82
C VAL A 402 2.71 -13.66 68.55
N CYS A 403 2.97 -12.37 68.75
CA CYS A 403 2.06 -11.27 68.43
C CYS A 403 2.57 -10.40 67.27
N CYS A 404 1.64 -9.65 66.69
CA CYS A 404 1.81 -8.25 66.28
C CYS A 404 2.42 -7.99 64.89
N THR A 405 1.64 -7.30 64.05
CA THR A 405 2.09 -6.04 63.44
C THR A 405 0.88 -5.15 63.20
N ASP A 406 0.95 -3.90 63.67
CA ASP A 406 -0.18 -2.97 63.69
C ASP A 406 -0.26 -2.05 62.46
N LYS A 407 -1.37 -1.33 62.34
CA LYS A 407 -1.76 -0.49 61.19
C LYS A 407 -1.16 0.93 61.22
N TRP A 408 -1.57 1.71 60.20
CA TRP A 408 -1.52 3.18 60.04
C TRP A 408 -0.22 3.69 59.39
N THR A 409 -0.25 4.31 58.20
CA THR A 409 -1.09 5.48 57.87
C THR A 409 -1.37 5.68 56.37
N SER A 410 -2.46 6.42 56.10
CA SER A 410 -2.73 7.27 54.91
C SER A 410 -2.94 6.68 53.51
N ALA A 411 -3.95 7.28 52.85
CA ALA A 411 -4.32 7.19 51.44
C ALA A 411 -3.27 7.90 50.52
N SER A 412 -3.31 7.85 49.18
CA SER A 412 -4.51 7.82 48.31
C SER A 412 -4.29 7.24 46.90
N ASP A 413 -5.41 7.13 46.20
CA ASP A 413 -5.62 7.27 44.74
C ASP A 413 -5.48 6.08 43.76
N GLU A 414 -6.46 6.08 42.86
CA GLU A 414 -6.60 5.46 41.52
C GLU A 414 -6.52 3.92 41.28
N ASN A 415 -7.67 3.28 41.51
CA ASN A 415 -8.56 2.72 40.48
C ASN A 415 -8.05 1.82 39.30
N ILE A 416 -8.82 0.74 39.11
CA ILE A 416 -9.44 0.28 37.83
C ILE A 416 -8.78 -0.84 36.97
N ILE A 417 -9.49 -1.99 36.94
CA ILE A 417 -9.70 -2.96 35.82
C ILE A 417 -8.50 -3.84 35.36
N SER A 418 -8.64 -5.17 35.17
CA SER A 418 -9.75 -6.08 35.54
C SER A 418 -9.37 -7.58 35.54
N MET A 419 -9.88 -8.28 36.57
CA MET A 419 -10.52 -9.61 36.53
C MET A 419 -10.31 -10.52 35.29
N THR A 420 -9.65 -11.67 35.48
CA THR A 420 -10.09 -13.00 34.98
C THR A 420 -9.37 -14.11 35.77
N PRO A 421 -10.09 -15.02 36.45
CA PRO A 421 -9.52 -16.28 36.92
C PRO A 421 -10.30 -17.53 36.47
N CYS A 422 -9.60 -18.58 36.04
CA CYS A 422 -10.19 -19.90 35.82
C CYS A 422 -10.08 -20.79 37.08
N SER A 423 -11.21 -21.33 37.55
CA SER A 423 -11.36 -22.55 38.35
C SER A 423 -12.84 -22.77 38.67
N ARG A 424 -13.35 -23.97 39.01
CA ARG A 424 -13.00 -25.38 38.68
C ARG A 424 -14.18 -26.23 39.23
N GLU A 425 -14.57 -27.27 38.50
CA GLU A 425 -15.41 -28.44 38.90
C GLU A 425 -16.20 -28.42 40.25
N GLN A 426 -17.51 -28.66 40.21
CA GLN A 426 -18.11 -29.84 40.91
C GLN A 426 -19.58 -30.16 40.57
N ASN A 427 -19.81 -31.45 40.27
CA ASN A 427 -20.97 -32.31 40.57
C ASN A 427 -22.45 -31.86 40.39
N CYS A 428 -23.07 -32.46 39.36
CA CYS A 428 -24.31 -33.29 39.43
C CYS A 428 -25.55 -32.83 40.25
N SER A 429 -26.71 -32.74 39.58
CA SER A 429 -27.79 -33.76 39.70
C SER A 429 -28.99 -33.56 38.76
N ASN A 430 -29.46 -34.69 38.19
CA ASN A 430 -30.84 -35.05 37.82
C ASN A 430 -31.78 -34.11 37.03
N ALA A 431 -31.92 -34.44 35.73
CA ALA A 431 -33.17 -34.77 35.03
C ALA A 431 -34.42 -33.85 35.08
N SER A 432 -34.87 -33.42 33.88
CA SER A 432 -36.18 -33.88 33.32
C SER A 432 -36.42 -33.57 31.83
N ASN A 433 -36.56 -34.64 31.05
CA ASN A 433 -37.45 -34.86 29.90
C ASN A 433 -38.31 -33.69 29.33
N GLN A 434 -38.06 -33.32 28.06
CA GLN A 434 -38.97 -33.32 26.86
C GLN A 434 -38.51 -32.27 25.82
N GLY A 435 -38.99 -32.33 24.56
CA GLY A 435 -38.86 -31.15 23.65
C GLY A 435 -38.64 -31.34 22.13
N ALA A 436 -38.36 -32.55 21.64
CA ALA A 436 -38.50 -32.96 20.23
C ALA A 436 -37.67 -32.28 19.08
N VAL A 437 -36.88 -33.13 18.40
CA VAL A 437 -36.91 -33.37 16.93
C VAL A 437 -36.04 -32.52 15.95
N LYS A 438 -34.88 -33.13 15.60
CA LYS A 438 -34.27 -33.33 14.25
C LYS A 438 -33.67 -32.10 13.49
N GLN A 439 -32.67 -32.25 12.60
CA GLN A 439 -32.05 -33.47 12.06
C GLN A 439 -30.54 -33.37 11.72
N LYS A 440 -29.79 -34.43 12.13
CA LYS A 440 -28.51 -34.96 11.63
C LYS A 440 -27.64 -34.13 10.65
N THR A 441 -26.36 -33.95 11.04
CA THR A 441 -25.21 -34.28 10.17
C THR A 441 -24.77 -35.74 10.41
N PHE A 442 -23.95 -36.30 9.51
CA PHE A 442 -23.45 -37.68 9.57
C PHE A 442 -22.03 -37.76 10.17
N SER A 443 -21.57 -38.96 10.48
CA SER A 443 -20.20 -39.22 10.95
C SER A 443 -19.73 -40.62 10.53
N ARG A 444 -18.41 -40.81 10.69
CA ARG A 444 -17.72 -42.04 11.11
C ARG A 444 -17.13 -42.97 10.05
N ASP A 445 -15.85 -43.24 10.27
CA ASP A 445 -14.98 -44.25 9.66
C ASP A 445 -15.20 -45.67 10.23
N ALA A 446 -14.87 -46.68 9.43
CA ALA A 446 -14.58 -48.04 9.91
C ALA A 446 -13.74 -48.82 8.87
N GLU A 447 -12.59 -49.33 9.31
CA GLU A 447 -11.94 -50.51 8.71
C GLU A 447 -12.74 -51.79 9.16
N TYR A 448 -12.47 -53.04 8.76
CA TYR A 448 -11.38 -53.70 8.03
C TYR A 448 -11.91 -55.08 7.58
N GLN A 449 -11.60 -55.59 6.37
CA GLN A 449 -11.34 -57.04 6.08
C GLN A 449 -11.06 -57.36 4.60
N LYS A 450 -10.34 -58.47 4.36
CA LYS A 450 -9.87 -59.07 3.08
C LYS A 450 -10.62 -60.41 2.83
N PRO A 451 -10.65 -61.04 1.62
CA PRO A 451 -9.49 -61.61 0.88
C PRO A 451 -9.46 -61.27 -0.65
N GLU A 452 -8.32 -61.24 -1.37
CA GLU A 452 -7.61 -62.34 -2.12
C GLU A 452 -8.44 -62.94 -3.28
N HIS A 453 -7.97 -62.96 -4.54
CA HIS A 453 -6.74 -63.62 -5.05
C HIS A 453 -6.10 -62.98 -6.31
N ASP A 454 -4.83 -63.34 -6.55
CA ASP A 454 -4.07 -63.52 -7.80
C ASP A 454 -3.72 -62.41 -8.82
N HIS A 455 -2.40 -62.14 -8.85
CA HIS A 455 -1.46 -62.12 -9.99
C HIS A 455 -1.65 -61.19 -11.22
N GLU A 456 -0.58 -60.73 -11.90
CA GLU A 456 0.83 -60.46 -11.53
C GLU A 456 1.53 -59.83 -12.75
N ARG A 457 2.25 -58.70 -12.57
CA ARG A 457 3.66 -58.49 -12.98
C ARG A 457 4.08 -57.03 -12.93
N GLN A 458 5.31 -56.81 -12.47
CA GLN A 458 6.02 -55.54 -12.56
C GLN A 458 6.58 -55.35 -13.98
N LEU A 459 6.76 -54.10 -14.37
CA LEU A 459 7.98 -53.67 -15.04
C LEU A 459 8.47 -52.39 -14.34
N GLU A 460 9.75 -52.39 -13.96
CA GLU A 460 10.44 -51.24 -13.38
C GLU A 460 11.21 -50.52 -14.50
N ASP A 461 11.31 -49.20 -14.42
CA ASP A 461 12.25 -48.44 -15.25
C ASP A 461 13.68 -48.88 -14.95
N ASN A 462 14.47 -49.23 -15.98
CA ASN A 462 15.92 -48.98 -16.00
C ASN A 462 16.58 -49.29 -17.37
N ASN A 463 16.97 -48.23 -18.08
CA ASN A 463 18.19 -48.09 -18.89
C ASN A 463 18.45 -48.96 -20.15
N ALA A 464 19.36 -48.42 -20.98
CA ALA A 464 20.02 -48.98 -22.17
C ALA A 464 19.21 -49.04 -23.49
N VAL A 465 19.48 -48.09 -24.38
CA VAL A 465 19.27 -48.21 -25.83
C VAL A 465 20.59 -47.87 -26.54
N GLU A 466 21.40 -48.89 -26.78
CA GLU A 466 22.49 -48.86 -27.77
C GLU A 466 22.29 -50.01 -28.77
N HIS A 467 22.67 -49.75 -30.02
CA HIS A 467 22.83 -50.71 -31.12
C HIS A 467 21.74 -51.77 -31.37
N PHE A 468 20.94 -51.54 -32.41
CA PHE A 468 20.80 -52.55 -33.47
C PHE A 468 20.77 -51.89 -34.86
N GLU A 469 21.94 -51.74 -35.47
CA GLU A 469 22.15 -51.17 -36.81
C GLU A 469 22.60 -52.27 -37.78
N ALA A 470 21.66 -53.12 -38.18
CA ALA A 470 21.74 -54.12 -39.24
C ALA A 470 20.31 -54.62 -39.51
N VAL A 471 19.81 -54.83 -40.73
CA VAL A 471 20.49 -55.03 -42.03
C VAL A 471 19.81 -54.19 -43.12
N MET A 472 20.53 -53.25 -43.76
CA MET A 472 20.09 -52.53 -44.98
C MET A 472 21.29 -52.08 -45.85
N SER A 473 22.25 -52.96 -46.18
CA SER A 473 23.33 -52.65 -47.14
C SER A 473 23.99 -53.88 -47.79
N GLU A 474 23.28 -54.47 -48.75
CA GLU A 474 23.84 -55.12 -49.95
C GLU A 474 22.96 -54.62 -51.12
N LEU A 475 23.42 -54.07 -52.26
CA LEU A 475 24.51 -54.41 -53.20
C LEU A 475 24.30 -55.81 -53.81
N GLN A 476 24.29 -56.05 -55.13
CA GLN A 476 24.53 -55.17 -56.29
C GLN A 476 24.10 -55.90 -57.60
N VAL A 477 24.35 -55.30 -58.77
CA VAL A 477 24.71 -55.97 -60.05
C VAL A 477 23.61 -56.74 -60.83
N TYR A 478 23.19 -56.13 -61.97
CA TYR A 478 23.02 -56.74 -63.32
C TYR A 478 21.86 -57.76 -63.50
N GLU A 479 21.41 -58.19 -64.70
CA GLU A 479 21.59 -57.87 -66.15
C GLU A 479 20.30 -58.33 -66.90
N ASN A 480 19.94 -57.99 -68.15
CA ASN A 480 20.44 -57.04 -69.18
C ASN A 480 19.31 -56.74 -70.21
N SER A 481 19.56 -55.85 -71.17
CA SER A 481 19.05 -55.95 -72.56
C SER A 481 19.78 -57.08 -73.30
N PRO A 482 19.17 -57.86 -74.24
CA PRO A 482 18.55 -57.29 -75.44
C PRO A 482 17.37 -58.09 -76.07
N GLY A 483 16.74 -57.54 -77.11
CA GLY A 483 15.87 -58.31 -78.02
C GLY A 483 15.09 -57.47 -79.05
N GLY A 484 15.36 -57.68 -80.34
CA GLY A 484 14.38 -57.36 -81.40
C GLY A 484 13.31 -58.47 -81.51
N VAL A 485 12.33 -58.44 -82.43
CA VAL A 485 12.29 -57.84 -83.78
C VAL A 485 10.81 -57.54 -84.20
N ARG A 486 10.63 -56.74 -85.26
CA ARG A 486 9.46 -56.55 -86.17
C ARG A 486 8.38 -57.66 -86.11
N TYR A 487 7.08 -57.39 -86.30
CA TYR A 487 6.44 -56.84 -87.52
C TYR A 487 5.11 -56.12 -87.16
N SER A 488 4.85 -54.89 -87.60
CA SER A 488 4.25 -54.47 -88.90
C SER A 488 2.73 -54.65 -89.00
N ILE A 489 2.07 -53.56 -89.38
CA ILE A 489 0.63 -53.45 -89.71
C ILE A 489 0.26 -54.38 -90.87
N GLY A 490 -0.90 -55.04 -90.76
CA GLY A 490 -1.53 -55.80 -91.83
C GLY A 490 -3.05 -55.57 -91.85
N SER A 491 -3.57 -55.11 -92.98
CA SER A 491 -5.01 -55.09 -93.27
C SER A 491 -5.50 -56.49 -93.66
N HIS A 492 -6.77 -56.83 -93.40
CA HIS A 492 -7.72 -57.34 -94.41
C HIS A 492 -9.10 -57.70 -93.82
N ASN A 493 -10.16 -57.49 -94.61
CA ASN A 493 -11.49 -58.10 -94.40
C ASN A 493 -11.42 -59.62 -94.64
N PRO A 494 -12.42 -60.39 -94.16
CA PRO A 494 -13.41 -60.88 -95.14
C PRO A 494 -14.86 -60.97 -94.63
N SER A 495 -15.82 -60.84 -95.56
CA SER A 495 -17.18 -61.40 -95.39
C SER A 495 -17.19 -62.90 -95.72
N PRO A 496 -18.07 -63.70 -95.10
CA PRO A 496 -19.35 -64.04 -95.74
C PRO A 496 -20.55 -63.97 -94.76
N GLY A 497 -21.83 -64.09 -95.15
CA GLY A 497 -22.42 -64.27 -96.49
C GLY A 497 -23.39 -65.47 -96.54
N SER A 498 -24.65 -65.24 -96.97
CA SER A 498 -25.78 -66.22 -97.02
C SER A 498 -26.48 -66.47 -95.66
N ARG A 499 -27.79 -66.76 -95.56
CA ARG A 499 -28.86 -66.92 -96.59
C ARG A 499 -30.27 -66.74 -95.97
N SER A 500 -31.25 -66.31 -96.78
CA SER A 500 -32.71 -66.67 -96.82
C SER A 500 -33.41 -67.22 -95.55
N SER A 501 -34.65 -66.86 -95.19
CA SER A 501 -35.80 -66.41 -96.02
C SER A 501 -37.01 -65.92 -95.22
N SER A 502 -37.74 -64.93 -95.74
CA SER A 502 -39.23 -64.95 -95.86
C SER A 502 -39.68 -63.86 -96.83
N SER A 503 -40.72 -64.13 -97.63
CA SER A 503 -41.22 -63.24 -98.68
C SER A 503 -42.69 -62.91 -98.48
N SER A 504 -43.04 -61.63 -98.60
CA SER A 504 -44.43 -61.16 -98.65
C SER A 504 -44.78 -60.73 -100.07
N HIS A 505 -45.75 -61.39 -100.72
CA HIS A 505 -46.84 -60.76 -101.48
C HIS A 505 -47.78 -61.80 -102.11
N ASP A 506 -48.93 -61.30 -102.59
CA ASP A 506 -50.18 -62.02 -102.85
C ASP A 506 -50.26 -62.67 -104.24
N GLY A 507 -51.13 -63.70 -104.38
CA GLY A 507 -51.35 -64.38 -105.65
C GLY A 507 -52.49 -65.42 -105.65
N LEU A 508 -53.71 -64.95 -105.91
CA LEU A 508 -54.94 -65.65 -106.41
C LEU A 508 -54.89 -67.17 -106.70
N PHE A 509 -55.86 -67.96 -106.19
CA PHE A 509 -56.93 -68.62 -107.01
C PHE A 509 -58.02 -69.31 -106.13
N MET A 510 -58.92 -70.12 -106.73
CA MET A 510 -60.28 -70.44 -106.22
C MET A 510 -60.59 -71.92 -105.81
N ASP A 511 -61.74 -72.06 -105.12
CA ASP A 511 -62.70 -73.19 -105.10
C ASP A 511 -62.59 -74.41 -104.15
N LEU A 512 -63.65 -75.24 -104.18
CA LEU A 512 -64.29 -75.94 -103.05
C LEU A 512 -63.82 -77.40 -102.74
N PRO A 513 -64.23 -78.00 -101.59
CA PRO A 513 -63.54 -79.16 -100.98
C PRO A 513 -64.32 -80.50 -100.93
N ALA A 514 -63.62 -81.60 -100.60
CA ALA A 514 -64.14 -82.70 -99.76
C ALA A 514 -63.07 -83.73 -99.31
N ARG A 515 -62.90 -83.96 -97.99
CA ARG A 515 -62.62 -85.26 -97.31
C ARG A 515 -62.25 -85.07 -95.83
N PHE A 516 -63.08 -85.61 -94.92
CA PHE A 516 -62.82 -85.70 -93.47
C PHE A 516 -62.99 -87.17 -93.02
N ILE A 517 -62.14 -87.63 -92.07
CA ILE A 517 -62.35 -88.73 -91.08
C ILE A 517 -61.00 -89.21 -90.52
N ASN A 518 -59.98 -89.40 -91.35
CA ASN A 518 -58.71 -90.05 -90.96
C ASN A 518 -57.81 -89.19 -90.04
N THR A 519 -58.22 -87.95 -89.75
CA THR A 519 -57.46 -86.96 -88.97
C THR A 519 -57.43 -87.25 -87.47
N LYS A 520 -58.53 -87.78 -86.90
CA LYS A 520 -58.78 -87.72 -85.44
C LYS A 520 -57.85 -88.59 -84.57
N LYS A 521 -57.37 -89.73 -85.06
CA LYS A 521 -56.39 -90.58 -84.32
C LYS A 521 -54.94 -90.12 -84.48
N HIS A 522 -54.65 -89.29 -85.48
CA HIS A 522 -53.33 -88.70 -85.64
C HIS A 522 -53.15 -87.52 -84.67
N THR A 523 -54.19 -86.69 -84.51
CA THR A 523 -54.19 -85.55 -83.59
C THR A 523 -53.94 -85.93 -82.14
N GLU A 524 -54.59 -86.97 -81.60
CA GLU A 524 -54.41 -87.39 -80.18
C GLU A 524 -52.95 -87.82 -79.86
N ARG A 525 -52.25 -88.44 -80.84
CA ARG A 525 -50.83 -88.82 -80.71
C ARG A 525 -49.85 -87.68 -80.95
N LEU A 526 -50.26 -86.64 -81.67
CA LEU A 526 -49.51 -85.39 -81.75
C LEU A 526 -49.68 -84.59 -80.47
N GLU A 527 -50.91 -84.43 -79.98
CA GLU A 527 -51.26 -83.66 -78.79
C GLU A 527 -50.55 -84.16 -77.53
N THR A 528 -50.47 -85.48 -77.33
CA THR A 528 -49.70 -86.07 -76.22
C THR A 528 -48.19 -85.85 -76.34
N LYS A 529 -47.65 -85.79 -77.56
CA LYS A 529 -46.24 -85.42 -77.80
C LYS A 529 -45.99 -83.93 -77.62
N CYS A 530 -46.91 -83.07 -78.05
CA CYS A 530 -46.86 -81.63 -77.78
C CYS A 530 -46.81 -81.40 -76.27
N ARG A 531 -47.76 -81.93 -75.49
CA ARG A 531 -47.77 -81.79 -74.02
C ARG A 531 -46.48 -82.27 -73.32
N ALA A 532 -45.81 -83.29 -73.87
CA ALA A 532 -44.50 -83.75 -73.39
C ALA A 532 -43.34 -82.80 -73.76
N LEU A 533 -43.38 -82.22 -74.97
CA LEU A 533 -42.45 -81.16 -75.40
C LEU A 533 -42.71 -79.84 -74.68
N ASP A 534 -43.96 -79.51 -74.36
CA ASP A 534 -44.38 -78.31 -73.63
C ASP A 534 -43.89 -78.35 -72.18
N SER A 535 -44.04 -79.50 -71.52
CA SER A 535 -43.51 -79.71 -70.16
C SER A 535 -41.97 -79.76 -70.13
N PHE A 536 -41.31 -80.31 -71.15
CA PHE A 536 -39.85 -80.20 -71.29
C PHE A 536 -39.40 -78.76 -71.60
N ASN A 537 -40.14 -78.01 -72.42
CA ASN A 537 -39.90 -76.58 -72.65
C ASN A 537 -40.08 -75.77 -71.36
N GLN A 538 -41.08 -76.06 -70.52
CA GLN A 538 -41.24 -75.42 -69.21
C GLN A 538 -40.06 -75.74 -68.27
N GLN A 539 -39.51 -76.97 -68.31
CA GLN A 539 -38.29 -77.33 -67.58
C GLN A 539 -37.06 -76.59 -68.13
N LEU A 540 -36.92 -76.44 -69.45
CA LEU A 540 -35.85 -75.65 -70.05
C LEU A 540 -35.99 -74.16 -69.75
N GLN A 541 -37.20 -73.59 -69.80
CA GLN A 541 -37.47 -72.19 -69.47
C GLN A 541 -37.22 -71.89 -67.99
N THR A 542 -37.60 -72.79 -67.08
CA THR A 542 -37.30 -72.62 -65.64
C THR A 542 -35.81 -72.82 -65.34
N SER A 543 -35.13 -73.75 -66.02
CA SER A 543 -33.67 -73.91 -65.94
C SER A 543 -32.94 -72.68 -66.49
N LEU A 544 -33.34 -72.18 -67.66
CA LEU A 544 -32.81 -70.97 -68.29
C LEU A 544 -33.00 -69.77 -67.35
N GLY A 545 -34.21 -69.52 -66.85
CA GLY A 545 -34.48 -68.46 -65.87
C GLY A 545 -33.72 -68.62 -64.54
N ASN A 546 -33.36 -69.85 -64.15
CA ASN A 546 -32.48 -70.09 -63.00
C ASN A 546 -31.01 -69.75 -63.33
N THR A 547 -30.55 -69.98 -64.56
CA THR A 547 -29.22 -69.54 -65.03
C THR A 547 -29.15 -68.04 -65.27
N GLU A 548 -30.18 -67.40 -65.83
CA GLU A 548 -30.29 -65.94 -65.96
C GLU A 548 -30.22 -65.27 -64.58
N ARG A 549 -31.03 -65.74 -63.61
CA ARG A 549 -30.93 -65.31 -62.20
C ARG A 549 -29.64 -65.72 -61.50
N LYS A 550 -28.74 -66.48 -62.12
CA LYS A 550 -27.37 -66.69 -61.61
C LYS A 550 -26.38 -65.73 -62.27
N VAL A 551 -26.50 -65.51 -63.57
CA VAL A 551 -25.74 -64.50 -64.32
C VAL A 551 -25.99 -63.12 -63.72
N GLN A 552 -27.25 -62.70 -63.55
CA GLN A 552 -27.63 -61.42 -62.90
C GLN A 552 -27.06 -61.22 -61.49
N ARG A 553 -26.84 -62.30 -60.72
CA ARG A 553 -26.21 -62.22 -59.40
C ARG A 553 -24.69 -62.08 -59.49
N LEU A 554 -24.05 -62.76 -60.44
CA LEU A 554 -22.62 -62.60 -60.70
C LEU A 554 -22.31 -61.24 -61.35
N GLU A 555 -23.22 -60.71 -62.17
CA GLU A 555 -23.15 -59.34 -62.71
C GLU A 555 -23.28 -58.30 -61.59
N ALA A 556 -24.18 -58.49 -60.63
CA ALA A 556 -24.29 -57.65 -59.44
C ALA A 556 -23.04 -57.77 -58.54
N GLU A 557 -22.55 -58.98 -58.28
CA GLU A 557 -21.33 -59.22 -57.48
C GLU A 557 -20.09 -58.59 -58.14
N VAL A 558 -19.98 -58.63 -59.47
CA VAL A 558 -18.94 -57.91 -60.21
C VAL A 558 -19.12 -56.39 -60.12
N GLN A 559 -20.34 -55.86 -60.20
CA GLN A 559 -20.60 -54.42 -60.04
C GLN A 559 -20.29 -53.93 -58.62
N GLU A 560 -20.59 -54.73 -57.59
CA GLU A 560 -20.22 -54.44 -56.20
C GLU A 560 -18.68 -54.46 -56.04
N LEU A 561 -17.99 -55.47 -56.57
CA LEU A 561 -16.52 -55.54 -56.53
C LEU A 561 -15.83 -54.42 -57.37
N GLU A 562 -16.43 -53.99 -58.48
CA GLU A 562 -15.95 -52.84 -59.25
C GLU A 562 -16.16 -51.51 -58.51
N ALA A 563 -17.25 -51.36 -57.77
CA ALA A 563 -17.51 -50.20 -56.90
C ALA A 563 -16.56 -50.18 -55.69
N ASP A 564 -16.35 -51.31 -55.03
CA ASP A 564 -15.38 -51.47 -53.94
C ASP A 564 -13.97 -51.13 -54.42
N ASN A 565 -13.54 -51.65 -55.57
CA ASN A 565 -12.22 -51.36 -56.14
C ASN A 565 -12.05 -49.87 -56.49
N GLN A 566 -13.09 -49.22 -57.02
CA GLN A 566 -13.11 -47.75 -57.22
C GLN A 566 -12.99 -47.00 -55.88
N SER A 567 -13.68 -47.44 -54.81
CA SER A 567 -13.57 -46.83 -53.48
C SER A 567 -12.17 -47.01 -52.86
N LEU A 568 -11.55 -48.17 -53.06
CA LEU A 568 -10.17 -48.44 -52.65
C LEU A 568 -9.18 -47.59 -53.45
N GLN A 569 -9.41 -47.36 -54.75
CA GLN A 569 -8.59 -46.46 -55.55
C GLN A 569 -8.69 -45.00 -55.09
N VAL A 570 -9.88 -44.53 -54.67
CA VAL A 570 -10.05 -43.19 -54.06
C VAL A 570 -9.30 -43.11 -52.73
N THR A 571 -9.53 -44.03 -51.79
CA THR A 571 -8.85 -44.01 -50.49
C THR A 571 -7.33 -44.15 -50.59
N LEU A 572 -6.81 -44.85 -51.60
CA LEU A 572 -5.37 -44.90 -51.89
C LEU A 572 -4.79 -43.56 -52.37
N GLU A 573 -5.52 -42.77 -53.16
CA GLU A 573 -5.05 -41.43 -53.53
C GLU A 573 -5.25 -40.41 -52.40
N GLU A 574 -6.30 -40.55 -51.57
CA GLU A 574 -6.42 -39.80 -50.32
C GLU A 574 -5.24 -40.08 -49.37
N LEU A 575 -4.84 -41.35 -49.20
CA LEU A 575 -3.66 -41.73 -48.42
C LEU A 575 -2.35 -41.20 -49.03
N ARG A 576 -2.21 -41.17 -50.36
CA ARG A 576 -1.07 -40.49 -51.01
C ARG A 576 -1.07 -38.98 -50.74
N ILE A 577 -2.24 -38.35 -50.68
CA ILE A 577 -2.38 -36.93 -50.31
C ILE A 577 -2.03 -36.71 -48.82
N THR A 578 -2.41 -37.62 -47.90
CA THR A 578 -2.00 -37.50 -46.49
C THR A 578 -0.50 -37.74 -46.29
N VAL A 579 0.13 -38.66 -47.02
CA VAL A 579 1.60 -38.84 -47.00
C VAL A 579 2.31 -37.57 -47.50
N ARG A 580 1.93 -37.02 -48.66
CA ARG A 580 2.52 -35.76 -49.17
C ARG A 580 2.35 -34.58 -48.19
N ARG A 581 1.24 -34.55 -47.43
CA ARG A 581 1.00 -33.56 -46.35
C ARG A 581 1.86 -33.83 -45.12
N LEU A 582 2.09 -35.10 -44.76
CA LEU A 582 3.00 -35.49 -43.69
C LEU A 582 4.43 -35.04 -44.03
N ASP A 583 4.92 -35.37 -45.22
CA ASP A 583 6.25 -34.97 -45.71
C ASP A 583 6.43 -33.45 -45.61
N GLN A 584 5.44 -32.68 -46.08
CA GLN A 584 5.43 -31.22 -45.98
C GLN A 584 5.53 -30.75 -44.51
N VAL A 585 4.69 -31.27 -43.62
CA VAL A 585 4.71 -30.93 -42.18
C VAL A 585 6.03 -31.34 -41.51
N GLU A 586 6.68 -32.43 -41.94
CA GLU A 586 8.02 -32.77 -41.45
C GLU A 586 9.09 -31.80 -41.97
N THR A 587 9.00 -31.28 -43.20
CA THR A 587 9.93 -30.24 -43.67
C THR A 587 9.73 -28.93 -42.93
N GLU A 588 8.48 -28.55 -42.66
CA GLU A 588 8.14 -27.38 -41.84
C GLU A 588 8.66 -27.55 -40.40
N LYS A 589 8.50 -28.73 -39.79
CA LYS A 589 9.12 -29.08 -38.50
C LYS A 589 10.64 -28.92 -38.54
N ARG A 590 11.32 -29.49 -39.54
CA ARG A 590 12.80 -29.39 -39.69
C ARG A 590 13.27 -27.94 -39.89
N ASN A 591 12.45 -27.10 -40.51
CA ASN A 591 12.74 -25.67 -40.66
C ASN A 591 12.55 -24.94 -39.32
N LEU A 592 11.46 -25.20 -38.58
CA LEU A 592 11.22 -24.65 -37.25
C LEU A 592 12.27 -25.10 -36.21
N GLU A 593 12.80 -26.32 -36.33
CA GLU A 593 13.93 -26.81 -35.54
C GLU A 593 15.24 -26.05 -35.85
N GLN A 594 15.44 -25.63 -37.11
CA GLN A 594 16.57 -24.77 -37.48
C GLN A 594 16.38 -23.32 -37.03
N GLU A 595 15.17 -22.77 -37.17
CA GLU A 595 14.83 -21.41 -36.71
C GLU A 595 14.93 -21.30 -35.19
N THR A 596 14.41 -22.27 -34.44
CA THR A 596 14.56 -22.29 -32.97
C THR A 596 16.03 -22.41 -32.56
N ALA A 597 16.83 -23.26 -33.21
CA ALA A 597 18.27 -23.34 -32.97
C ALA A 597 19.03 -22.04 -33.35
N ALA A 598 18.53 -21.27 -34.32
CA ALA A 598 19.06 -19.95 -34.66
C ALA A 598 18.66 -18.89 -33.61
N LEU A 599 17.40 -18.86 -33.21
CA LEU A 599 16.87 -17.99 -32.14
C LEU A 599 17.57 -18.26 -30.80
N GLU A 600 17.88 -19.51 -30.47
CA GLU A 600 18.70 -19.83 -29.30
C GLU A 600 20.12 -19.24 -29.39
N LYS A 601 20.75 -19.24 -30.57
CA LYS A 601 22.09 -18.62 -30.76
C LYS A 601 22.01 -17.11 -30.57
N VAL A 602 20.97 -16.46 -31.10
CA VAL A 602 20.70 -15.03 -30.88
C VAL A 602 20.43 -14.75 -29.40
N LYS A 603 19.58 -15.54 -28.72
CA LYS A 603 19.34 -15.46 -27.27
C LYS A 603 20.66 -15.58 -26.47
N ARG A 604 21.48 -16.60 -26.75
CA ARG A 604 22.79 -16.79 -26.10
C ARG A 604 23.79 -15.65 -26.37
N GLN A 605 23.60 -14.87 -27.45
CA GLN A 605 24.37 -13.66 -27.70
C GLN A 605 23.82 -12.45 -26.93
N LEU A 606 22.51 -12.22 -26.99
CA LEU A 606 21.82 -11.17 -26.22
C LEU A 606 22.00 -11.34 -24.71
N GLU A 607 22.06 -12.57 -24.21
CA GLU A 607 22.43 -12.86 -22.81
C GLU A 607 23.86 -12.42 -22.47
N LYS A 608 24.84 -12.59 -23.36
CA LYS A 608 26.22 -12.12 -23.14
C LYS A 608 26.28 -10.59 -23.14
N GLU A 609 25.52 -9.95 -24.01
CA GLU A 609 25.42 -8.49 -24.09
C GLU A 609 24.68 -7.93 -22.86
N THR A 610 23.64 -8.61 -22.38
CA THR A 610 22.95 -8.28 -21.13
C THR A 610 23.88 -8.44 -19.92
N ARG A 611 24.72 -9.49 -19.88
CA ARG A 611 25.75 -9.65 -18.83
C ARG A 611 26.79 -8.51 -18.88
N ARG A 612 27.26 -8.12 -20.07
CA ARG A 612 28.18 -6.99 -20.27
C ARG A 612 27.56 -5.66 -19.84
N LEU A 613 26.31 -5.40 -20.22
CA LEU A 613 25.59 -4.18 -19.84
C LEU A 613 25.33 -4.13 -18.33
N ARG A 614 25.01 -5.26 -17.69
CA ARG A 614 24.90 -5.34 -16.22
C ARG A 614 26.23 -5.03 -15.53
N GLN A 615 27.34 -5.60 -16.00
CA GLN A 615 28.68 -5.27 -15.48
C GLN A 615 29.04 -3.79 -15.70
N GLN A 616 28.61 -3.20 -16.82
CA GLN A 616 28.81 -1.77 -17.08
C GLN A 616 27.97 -0.88 -16.14
N VAL A 617 26.74 -1.28 -15.83
CA VAL A 617 25.88 -0.60 -14.83
C VAL A 617 26.45 -0.74 -13.43
N GLU A 618 26.85 -1.94 -13.01
CA GLU A 618 27.48 -2.21 -11.70
C GLU A 618 28.77 -1.38 -11.50
N ILE A 619 29.57 -1.22 -12.55
CA ILE A 619 30.73 -0.31 -12.57
C ILE A 619 30.28 1.17 -12.48
N GLN A 620 29.21 1.58 -13.16
CA GLN A 620 28.69 2.95 -13.08
C GLN A 620 28.10 3.26 -11.70
N GLU A 621 27.40 2.32 -11.07
CA GLU A 621 26.88 2.42 -9.70
C GLU A 621 28.03 2.55 -8.70
N ALA A 622 29.06 1.70 -8.76
CA ALA A 622 30.25 1.83 -7.91
C ALA A 622 30.99 3.17 -8.10
N ASN A 623 31.04 3.70 -9.33
CA ASN A 623 31.60 5.03 -9.60
C ASN A 623 30.72 6.14 -9.00
N LEU A 624 29.39 6.06 -9.14
CA LEU A 624 28.45 6.99 -8.52
C LEU A 624 28.55 6.97 -6.99
N ASP A 625 28.68 5.80 -6.36
CA ASP A 625 28.87 5.70 -4.92
C ASP A 625 30.20 6.31 -4.46
N SER A 626 31.29 6.15 -5.22
CA SER A 626 32.55 6.84 -4.95
C SER A 626 32.39 8.38 -5.02
N SER A 627 31.59 8.87 -5.98
CA SER A 627 31.24 10.28 -6.11
C SER A 627 30.33 10.75 -4.98
N ASN A 628 29.38 9.94 -4.52
CA ASN A 628 28.48 10.22 -3.41
C ASN A 628 29.26 10.33 -2.09
N VAL A 629 30.24 9.44 -1.86
CA VAL A 629 31.15 9.50 -0.71
C VAL A 629 32.00 10.78 -0.73
N CYS A 630 32.50 11.17 -1.91
CA CYS A 630 33.25 12.42 -2.10
C CYS A 630 32.39 13.66 -1.87
N MET A 631 31.18 13.71 -2.44
CA MET A 631 30.23 14.80 -2.20
C MET A 631 29.87 14.90 -0.71
N ALA A 632 29.60 13.77 -0.04
CA ALA A 632 29.34 13.74 1.38
C ALA A 632 30.55 14.17 2.23
N SER A 633 31.80 13.98 1.78
CA SER A 633 32.97 14.53 2.49
C SER A 633 33.05 16.05 2.33
N LEU A 634 32.90 16.57 1.11
CA LEU A 634 32.86 18.01 0.83
C LEU A 634 31.70 18.71 1.58
N GLU A 635 30.53 18.10 1.68
CA GLU A 635 29.45 18.63 2.50
C GLU A 635 29.77 18.64 4.01
N ARG A 636 30.53 17.66 4.52
CA ARG A 636 30.97 17.66 5.93
C ARG A 636 31.96 18.80 6.16
N GLU A 637 32.90 19.01 5.25
CA GLU A 637 33.84 20.14 5.28
C GLU A 637 33.10 21.49 5.21
N LEU A 638 32.13 21.64 4.29
CA LEU A 638 31.28 22.84 4.23
C LEU A 638 30.49 23.05 5.54
N ARG A 639 29.93 21.98 6.15
CA ARG A 639 29.24 22.07 7.45
C ARG A 639 30.19 22.39 8.62
N CYS A 640 31.48 22.06 8.53
CA CYS A 640 32.49 22.51 9.49
C CYS A 640 32.85 23.99 9.27
N LEU A 641 33.12 24.40 8.03
CA LEU A 641 33.43 25.79 7.68
C LEU A 641 32.28 26.76 8.02
N VAL A 642 31.02 26.34 7.87
CA VAL A 642 29.85 27.13 8.32
C VAL A 642 29.88 27.34 9.84
N LYS A 643 30.18 26.30 10.63
CA LYS A 643 30.31 26.43 12.09
C LYS A 643 31.49 27.30 12.50
N GLU A 644 32.63 27.19 11.83
CA GLU A 644 33.78 28.08 12.06
C GLU A 644 33.41 29.55 11.78
N VAL A 645 32.61 29.82 10.74
CA VAL A 645 32.08 31.16 10.44
C VAL A 645 31.05 31.63 11.49
N GLU A 646 30.22 30.73 12.02
CA GLU A 646 29.29 31.03 13.12
C GLU A 646 30.03 31.33 14.43
N GLU A 647 31.01 30.52 14.82
CA GLU A 647 31.88 30.75 15.99
C GLU A 647 32.67 32.07 15.85
N LEU A 648 33.26 32.33 14.68
CA LEU A 648 33.91 33.61 14.39
C LEU A 648 32.94 34.78 14.49
N ARG A 649 31.70 34.64 14.01
CA ARG A 649 30.65 35.65 14.16
C ARG A 649 30.31 35.89 15.64
N GLU A 650 30.15 34.84 16.45
CA GLU A 650 29.94 34.98 17.90
C GLU A 650 31.11 35.67 18.60
N THR A 651 32.37 35.40 18.20
CA THR A 651 33.52 36.14 18.75
C THR A 651 33.45 37.62 18.39
N ALA A 652 33.07 37.96 17.15
CA ALA A 652 32.92 39.35 16.71
C ALA A 652 31.74 40.07 17.39
N GLU A 653 30.64 39.37 17.68
CA GLU A 653 29.51 39.92 18.44
C GLU A 653 29.85 40.11 19.93
N ARG A 654 30.63 39.19 20.54
CA ARG A 654 31.21 39.36 21.89
C ARG A 654 32.20 40.52 21.97
N VAL A 655 33.09 40.70 20.99
CA VAL A 655 34.01 41.85 20.91
C VAL A 655 33.23 43.16 20.81
N LYS A 656 32.17 43.22 19.98
CA LYS A 656 31.26 44.37 19.92
C LYS A 656 30.53 44.61 21.26
N GLY A 657 30.27 43.57 22.04
CA GLY A 657 29.81 43.67 23.43
C GLY A 657 30.80 44.48 24.28
N LEU A 658 32.00 43.93 24.45
CA LEU A 658 33.08 44.53 25.24
C LEU A 658 33.45 45.96 24.77
N GLU A 659 33.33 46.27 23.48
CA GLU A 659 33.49 47.64 22.96
C GLU A 659 32.42 48.61 23.49
N ARG A 660 31.16 48.19 23.66
CA ARG A 660 30.10 49.04 24.25
C ARG A 660 30.37 49.22 25.74
N ASP A 661 30.64 48.14 26.45
CA ASP A 661 30.92 48.14 27.88
C ASP A 661 32.10 49.05 28.20
N ASN A 662 33.18 48.98 27.42
CA ASN A 662 34.35 49.87 27.56
C ASN A 662 34.00 51.34 27.25
N ARG A 663 33.20 51.62 26.22
CA ARG A 663 32.69 52.99 25.96
C ARG A 663 31.81 53.51 27.10
N GLU A 664 31.09 52.64 27.81
CA GLU A 664 30.24 53.00 28.93
C GLU A 664 31.03 53.20 30.23
N LEU A 665 32.03 52.36 30.49
CA LEU A 665 33.01 52.58 31.56
C LEU A 665 33.80 53.88 31.36
N VAL A 666 34.18 54.22 30.11
CA VAL A 666 34.81 55.51 29.79
C VAL A 666 33.85 56.70 30.00
N LYS A 667 32.56 56.57 29.67
CA LYS A 667 31.54 57.58 30.01
C LYS A 667 31.39 57.73 31.52
N GLN A 668 31.33 56.62 32.26
CA GLN A 668 31.18 56.64 33.71
C GLN A 668 32.40 57.28 34.38
N ALA A 669 33.62 56.87 34.02
CA ALA A 669 34.84 57.51 34.51
C ALA A 669 34.91 59.01 34.17
N ALA A 670 34.37 59.44 33.02
CA ALA A 670 34.26 60.86 32.66
C ALA A 670 33.14 61.60 33.43
N ILE A 671 32.12 60.91 33.95
CA ILE A 671 31.14 61.46 34.90
C ILE A 671 31.78 61.54 36.28
N ASP A 672 32.42 60.47 36.76
CA ASP A 672 33.08 60.39 38.07
C ASP A 672 34.22 61.41 38.19
N GLN A 673 34.99 61.65 37.13
CA GLN A 673 36.00 62.71 37.12
C GLN A 673 35.35 64.09 37.22
N ARG A 674 34.23 64.34 36.54
CA ARG A 674 33.48 65.60 36.67
C ARG A 674 32.88 65.77 38.05
N THR A 675 32.31 64.72 38.67
CA THR A 675 31.77 64.82 40.03
C THR A 675 32.87 64.99 41.06
N LEU A 676 34.06 64.39 40.87
CA LEU A 676 35.24 64.67 41.69
C LEU A 676 35.71 66.12 41.52
N ASP A 677 35.68 66.69 40.31
CA ASP A 677 36.07 68.08 40.08
C ASP A 677 35.01 69.08 40.57
N THR A 678 33.71 68.82 40.42
CA THR A 678 32.67 69.64 41.08
C THR A 678 32.73 69.49 42.60
N LEU A 679 33.01 68.30 43.16
CA LEU A 679 33.21 68.13 44.61
C LEU A 679 34.50 68.81 45.10
N ARG A 680 35.54 68.95 44.25
CA ARG A 680 36.73 69.77 44.55
C ARG A 680 36.39 71.25 44.53
N GLU A 681 35.68 71.73 43.51
CA GLU A 681 35.21 73.11 43.41
C GLU A 681 34.23 73.45 44.54
N GLU A 682 33.30 72.55 44.89
CA GLU A 682 32.39 72.68 46.01
C GLU A 682 33.15 72.67 47.33
N LEU A 683 34.11 71.78 47.56
CA LEU A 683 34.94 71.74 48.77
C LEU A 683 35.85 72.97 48.88
N VAL A 684 36.33 73.53 47.77
CA VAL A 684 37.04 74.83 47.76
C VAL A 684 36.06 75.95 48.03
N SER A 685 34.87 75.94 47.42
CA SER A 685 33.81 76.93 47.66
C SER A 685 33.32 76.89 49.10
N GLU A 686 33.20 75.72 49.71
CA GLU A 686 32.77 75.54 51.10
C GLU A 686 33.92 75.72 52.06
N LYS A 687 35.19 75.55 51.68
CA LYS A 687 36.31 76.07 52.48
C LYS A 687 36.39 77.60 52.44
N LEU A 688 36.11 78.22 51.29
CA LEU A 688 36.02 79.67 51.16
C LEU A 688 34.79 80.22 51.90
N LYS A 689 33.61 79.59 51.76
CA LYS A 689 32.40 79.95 52.50
C LYS A 689 32.46 79.56 53.96
N THR A 690 33.19 78.52 54.37
CA THR A 690 33.39 78.21 55.80
C THR A 690 34.36 79.20 56.39
N ARG A 691 35.41 79.61 55.67
CA ARG A 691 36.26 80.72 56.09
C ARG A 691 35.49 82.05 56.14
N GLN A 692 34.67 82.35 55.14
CA GLN A 692 33.74 83.49 55.17
C GLN A 692 32.72 83.34 56.31
N ARG A 693 32.21 82.14 56.61
CA ARG A 693 31.32 81.88 57.75
C ARG A 693 32.07 81.84 59.08
N GLU A 694 33.38 81.69 59.12
CA GLU A 694 34.23 81.84 60.31
C GLU A 694 34.49 83.32 60.55
N ASP A 695 34.87 84.08 59.51
CA ASP A 695 34.95 85.53 59.50
C ASP A 695 33.57 86.15 59.82
N GLU A 696 32.48 85.58 59.32
CA GLU A 696 31.11 86.03 59.58
C GLU A 696 30.54 85.51 60.89
N LEU A 697 30.88 84.32 61.41
CA LEU A 697 30.55 83.93 62.79
C LEU A 697 31.39 84.72 63.79
N TYR A 698 32.55 85.24 63.40
CA TYR A 698 33.25 86.27 64.17
C TYR A 698 32.48 87.61 64.18
N ARG A 699 31.68 87.89 63.14
CA ARG A 699 30.72 89.02 63.09
C ARG A 699 29.31 88.73 63.66
N LEU A 700 28.86 87.48 63.67
CA LEU A 700 27.45 87.07 63.87
C LEU A 700 27.22 86.11 65.04
N SER A 701 28.28 85.53 65.62
CA SER A 701 28.24 85.15 67.05
C SER A 701 28.17 86.39 67.95
N HIS A 702 28.31 87.58 67.34
CA HIS A 702 27.90 88.87 67.89
C HIS A 702 26.36 89.10 67.83
N GLU A 703 25.53 88.17 67.26
CA GLU A 703 24.05 88.30 66.99
C GLU A 703 23.16 87.02 67.26
N HIS A 704 22.86 86.17 66.24
CA HIS A 704 22.10 84.87 66.20
C HIS A 704 20.54 84.79 65.97
N ARG A 705 20.08 83.63 65.39
CA ARG A 705 18.76 82.87 65.44
C ARG A 705 17.68 82.93 64.27
N PRO A 706 16.77 81.89 64.05
CA PRO A 706 16.14 81.46 62.72
C PRO A 706 14.62 80.91 62.62
N THR A 707 14.00 80.51 61.43
CA THR A 707 12.78 79.54 61.15
C THR A 707 12.07 79.48 59.68
N ALA A 708 11.30 78.41 59.17
CA ALA A 708 10.44 78.28 57.86
C ALA A 708 9.55 76.94 57.51
N LEU A 709 8.53 76.85 56.54
CA LEU A 709 7.62 75.65 56.09
C LEU A 709 6.70 75.65 54.72
N ASN A 710 5.99 74.52 54.27
CA ASN A 710 4.71 74.23 53.39
C ASN A 710 4.70 73.84 51.79
N VAL A 711 3.72 73.28 50.94
CA VAL A 711 2.36 72.48 50.85
C VAL A 711 1.86 72.02 49.35
N GLU A 712 0.76 71.17 49.07
CA GLU A 712 0.38 70.35 47.79
C GLU A 712 -1.13 70.22 47.16
N GLY A 713 -1.49 69.39 46.07
CA GLY A 713 -2.89 69.04 45.48
C GLY A 713 -3.16 68.24 44.08
N TYR A 714 -4.40 67.72 43.65
CA TYR A 714 -4.75 66.92 42.35
C TYR A 714 -6.29 66.63 41.85
N ASN A 715 -6.68 66.02 40.63
CA ASN A 715 -8.12 65.69 40.08
C ASN A 715 -8.37 64.71 38.77
N CYS A 716 -9.62 64.25 38.29
CA CYS A 716 -9.96 63.32 37.07
C CYS A 716 -11.49 63.08 36.49
N PRO A 717 -11.86 62.56 35.22
CA PRO A 717 -13.27 62.40 34.55
C PRO A 717 -13.71 61.18 33.54
N CYS A 718 -14.99 61.03 32.96
CA CYS A 718 -15.53 60.02 31.90
C CYS A 718 -16.93 60.30 31.14
N SER A 719 -17.25 59.88 29.85
CA SER A 719 -18.61 60.09 29.18
C SER A 719 -19.16 59.45 27.82
N ARG A 720 -18.52 58.55 27.03
CA ARG A 720 -18.73 58.50 25.53
C ARG A 720 -19.87 57.68 24.83
N PHE A 721 -20.58 56.72 25.43
CA PHE A 721 -21.30 55.68 24.64
C PHE A 721 -22.61 56.09 23.92
N ASN A 722 -23.49 56.87 24.55
CA ASN A 722 -24.92 56.94 24.16
C ASN A 722 -25.23 57.62 22.80
N MET A 723 -24.29 58.32 22.16
CA MET A 723 -24.58 59.03 20.90
C MET A 723 -24.68 58.09 19.68
N LEU A 724 -23.98 56.95 19.70
CA LEU A 724 -23.88 56.06 18.53
C LEU A 724 -25.17 55.26 18.24
N GLU A 725 -26.04 55.11 19.24
CA GLU A 725 -27.24 54.29 19.14
C GLU A 725 -28.38 55.03 18.43
N SER A 726 -28.65 56.29 18.80
CA SER A 726 -29.68 57.13 18.17
C SER A 726 -29.40 57.48 16.71
N GLU A 727 -28.12 57.54 16.30
CA GLU A 727 -27.73 57.83 14.92
C GLU A 727 -28.07 56.68 13.95
N LEU A 728 -28.08 55.44 14.47
CA LEU A 728 -28.34 54.22 13.71
C LEU A 728 -29.85 54.02 13.43
N GLU A 729 -30.72 54.29 14.41
CA GLU A 729 -32.18 54.25 14.23
C GLU A 729 -32.67 55.26 13.18
N LEU A 730 -32.12 56.48 13.19
CA LEU A 730 -32.50 57.56 12.26
C LEU A 730 -32.14 57.25 10.80
N SER A 731 -31.11 56.42 10.57
CA SER A 731 -30.71 55.95 9.25
C SER A 731 -31.69 54.91 8.70
N LEU A 732 -32.05 53.90 9.52
CA LEU A 732 -33.01 52.85 9.17
C LEU A 732 -34.38 53.41 8.79
N LYS A 733 -34.90 54.37 9.58
CA LYS A 733 -36.24 54.95 9.38
C LYS A 733 -36.38 55.65 8.01
N LYS A 734 -35.34 56.38 7.58
CA LYS A 734 -35.31 57.06 6.26
C LYS A 734 -35.24 56.06 5.09
N SER A 735 -34.52 54.96 5.24
CA SER A 735 -34.42 53.93 4.20
C SER A 735 -35.74 53.20 3.94
N LEU A 736 -36.59 53.08 4.97
CA LEU A 736 -37.89 52.41 4.88
C LEU A 736 -38.94 53.31 4.21
N GLN A 737 -39.03 54.58 4.61
CA GLN A 737 -39.94 55.56 3.97
C GLN A 737 -39.67 55.72 2.46
N MET A 738 -38.38 55.80 2.07
CA MET A 738 -37.96 55.86 0.65
C MET A 738 -38.28 54.59 -0.18
N LYS A 739 -38.67 53.48 0.47
CA LYS A 739 -39.18 52.27 -0.19
C LYS A 739 -40.69 52.32 -0.34
N GLU A 740 -41.41 52.74 0.70
CA GLU A 740 -42.87 52.87 0.72
C GLU A 740 -43.36 53.86 -0.35
N GLU A 741 -42.75 55.05 -0.41
CA GLU A 741 -43.05 56.08 -1.44
C GLU A 741 -42.81 55.54 -2.87
N LYS A 742 -41.83 54.64 -3.05
CA LYS A 742 -41.54 54.00 -4.34
C LYS A 742 -42.52 52.90 -4.73
N VAL A 743 -43.14 52.22 -3.76
CA VAL A 743 -44.20 51.23 -4.02
C VAL A 743 -45.49 51.95 -4.41
N ALA A 744 -45.92 52.96 -3.65
CA ALA A 744 -47.12 53.74 -3.94
C ALA A 744 -47.07 54.40 -5.35
N ALA A 745 -45.92 54.91 -5.76
CA ALA A 745 -45.72 55.49 -7.10
C ALA A 745 -45.77 54.46 -8.26
N LEU A 746 -45.55 53.17 -7.98
CA LEU A 746 -45.70 52.08 -8.96
C LEU A 746 -47.13 51.55 -9.00
N GLU A 747 -47.80 51.46 -7.85
CA GLU A 747 -49.20 51.04 -7.75
C GLU A 747 -50.16 52.02 -8.43
N ALA A 748 -49.95 53.33 -8.26
CA ALA A 748 -50.72 54.36 -8.95
C ALA A 748 -50.64 54.21 -10.49
N ARG A 749 -49.43 54.06 -11.04
CA ARG A 749 -49.21 53.86 -12.48
C ARG A 749 -49.80 52.55 -13.01
N LEU A 750 -49.84 51.50 -12.18
CA LEU A 750 -50.49 50.24 -12.53
C LEU A 750 -52.01 50.40 -12.59
N GLN A 751 -52.60 51.15 -11.66
CA GLN A 751 -54.03 51.47 -11.65
C GLN A 751 -54.43 52.34 -12.85
N GLU A 752 -53.66 53.38 -13.19
CA GLU A 752 -53.85 54.20 -14.40
C GLU A 752 -53.79 53.36 -15.69
N SER A 753 -52.82 52.45 -15.78
CA SER A 753 -52.74 51.51 -16.92
C SER A 753 -53.94 50.56 -16.98
N SER A 754 -54.58 50.26 -15.85
CA SER A 754 -55.75 49.37 -15.77
C SER A 754 -57.06 50.07 -16.17
N THR A 755 -57.25 51.34 -15.79
CA THR A 755 -58.47 52.11 -16.11
C THR A 755 -58.52 52.50 -17.58
N LEU A 756 -57.41 52.93 -18.17
CA LEU A 756 -57.28 53.15 -19.62
C LEU A 756 -57.59 51.87 -20.41
N SER A 757 -57.10 50.72 -19.91
CA SER A 757 -57.37 49.40 -20.47
C SER A 757 -58.83 48.92 -20.31
N GLN A 758 -59.65 49.56 -19.45
CA GLN A 758 -61.08 49.31 -19.33
C GLN A 758 -61.91 50.25 -20.22
N GLN A 759 -61.51 51.53 -20.36
CA GLN A 759 -62.16 52.49 -21.25
C GLN A 759 -62.10 52.04 -22.73
N LEU A 760 -60.93 51.63 -23.21
CA LEU A 760 -60.77 51.06 -24.56
C LEU A 760 -61.59 49.78 -24.78
N ARG A 761 -61.88 49.02 -23.71
CA ARG A 761 -62.78 47.85 -23.73
C ARG A 761 -64.26 48.20 -23.55
N HIS A 762 -64.62 49.47 -23.37
CA HIS A 762 -66.01 49.94 -23.35
C HIS A 762 -66.42 50.50 -24.71
N GLU A 763 -65.58 51.33 -25.33
CA GLU A 763 -65.85 51.96 -26.63
C GLU A 763 -65.91 50.94 -27.78
N LEU A 764 -65.09 49.87 -27.73
CA LEU A 764 -65.16 48.77 -28.69
C LEU A 764 -66.46 47.94 -28.59
N ARG A 765 -67.28 48.14 -27.55
CA ARG A 765 -68.61 47.50 -27.40
C ARG A 765 -69.77 48.39 -27.83
N THR A 766 -69.63 49.72 -27.82
CA THR A 766 -70.71 50.63 -28.25
C THR A 766 -70.79 50.74 -29.77
N VAL A 767 -69.66 50.78 -30.48
CA VAL A 767 -69.63 50.81 -31.96
C VAL A 767 -70.22 49.54 -32.60
N LYS A 768 -70.19 48.40 -31.89
CA LYS A 768 -70.66 47.12 -32.44
C LYS A 768 -72.19 46.99 -32.50
N LEU A 769 -72.93 47.83 -31.77
CA LEU A 769 -74.40 47.83 -31.73
C LEU A 769 -75.04 48.85 -32.68
N SER A 770 -74.25 49.63 -33.42
CA SER A 770 -74.75 50.73 -34.27
C SER A 770 -74.77 50.43 -35.78
N TYR A 771 -74.53 49.18 -36.20
CA TYR A 771 -74.53 48.78 -37.62
C TYR A 771 -75.65 47.80 -38.00
N GLU A 772 -76.17 47.01 -37.05
CA GLU A 772 -77.25 46.02 -37.26
C GLU A 772 -78.63 46.70 -37.54
N ALA A 773 -78.71 48.02 -37.50
CA ALA A 773 -79.93 48.82 -37.67
C ALA A 773 -80.23 49.26 -39.12
N LEU A 774 -79.48 48.77 -40.13
CA LEU A 774 -79.57 49.24 -41.53
C LEU A 774 -79.94 48.18 -42.58
N GLN A 775 -80.31 46.97 -42.15
CA GLN A 775 -80.58 45.83 -43.05
C GLN A 775 -82.10 45.53 -43.19
N GLN A 776 -82.91 46.48 -43.71
CA GLN A 776 -84.37 46.26 -43.81
C GLN A 776 -85.18 47.01 -44.92
N LYS A 777 -84.64 47.35 -46.11
CA LYS A 777 -85.41 47.97 -47.24
C LYS A 777 -84.83 47.74 -48.68
N GLN A 778 -85.49 46.98 -49.61
CA GLN A 778 -85.55 47.11 -51.13
C GLN A 778 -85.93 45.81 -51.99
N GLU A 779 -87.07 45.74 -52.80
CA GLU A 779 -87.53 44.68 -53.84
C GLU A 779 -88.72 45.17 -54.86
N GLU A 780 -89.13 44.55 -56.07
CA GLU A 780 -90.49 44.51 -56.95
C GLU A 780 -90.66 44.64 -58.63
N GLU A 781 -91.64 44.00 -59.50
CA GLU A 781 -92.31 44.26 -60.99
C GLU A 781 -93.11 43.16 -62.03
N GLU A 782 -93.70 43.38 -63.34
CA GLU A 782 -94.71 42.55 -64.35
C GLU A 782 -94.79 42.76 -66.04
N VAL A 783 -95.60 42.37 -67.20
CA VAL A 783 -96.87 41.60 -67.87
C VAL A 783 -97.11 41.44 -69.56
N THR A 784 -98.18 40.77 -70.29
CA THR A 784 -98.51 40.46 -71.88
C THR A 784 -100.05 40.25 -72.53
N GLU A 785 -100.72 39.88 -73.76
CA GLU A 785 -100.76 39.39 -75.32
C GLU A 785 -102.17 39.64 -76.25
N SER A 786 -102.87 39.17 -77.45
CA SER A 786 -103.04 38.16 -78.69
C SER A 786 -104.06 38.41 -80.05
N SER A 787 -104.58 37.48 -81.03
CA SER A 787 -105.39 37.71 -82.44
C SER A 787 -106.34 36.62 -83.36
N ALA A 788 -107.00 36.83 -84.64
CA ALA A 788 -108.04 35.93 -85.51
C ALA A 788 -108.56 36.09 -87.14
N PRO A 789 -109.44 35.22 -87.93
CA PRO A 789 -109.82 35.10 -89.51
C PRO A 789 -111.27 34.64 -90.30
N PRO A 790 -111.57 34.51 -91.72
CA PRO A 790 -112.92 34.33 -92.61
C PRO A 790 -113.18 33.62 -94.15
N LEU A 791 -114.42 33.28 -94.84
CA LEU A 791 -114.77 32.77 -96.37
C LEU A 791 -116.30 32.36 -97.05
N ARG A 792 -116.77 32.36 -98.43
CA ARG A 792 -117.97 31.56 -99.24
C ARG A 792 -118.39 31.40 -100.89
N GLU A 793 -119.69 31.29 -101.51
CA GLU A 793 -120.32 30.51 -102.82
C GLU A 793 -121.61 31.07 -103.78
N ASN A 794 -122.52 30.64 -104.85
CA ASN A 794 -123.19 29.56 -105.87
C ASN A 794 -124.22 30.12 -107.13
N GLY A 795 -125.11 29.67 -108.19
CA GLY A 795 -125.84 28.58 -109.15
C GLY A 795 -127.12 29.05 -110.19
N LYS A 796 -128.04 28.54 -111.21
CA LYS A 796 -128.55 27.49 -112.37
C LYS A 796 -129.96 27.87 -113.24
N ALA A 797 -130.84 27.40 -114.30
CA ALA A 797 -131.34 26.41 -115.50
C ALA A 797 -132.65 26.89 -116.50
N MET A 798 -133.55 26.42 -117.55
CA MET A 798 -134.15 25.34 -118.62
C MET A 798 -135.25 25.85 -119.82
N ARG A 799 -136.20 25.39 -120.85
CA ARG A 799 -137.10 24.30 -121.70
C ARG A 799 -137.90 24.81 -123.12
N GLU A 800 -138.87 24.37 -124.12
CA GLU A 800 -139.81 23.25 -124.85
C GLU A 800 -140.80 23.57 -126.21
N TRP A 801 -141.49 22.65 -127.12
CA TRP A 801 -142.85 22.63 -128.03
C TRP A 801 -143.21 21.98 -129.58
N LEU A 802 -144.50 21.88 -130.26
CA LEU A 802 -145.04 21.04 -131.55
C LEU A 802 -146.47 21.22 -132.47
N ARG A 803 -146.78 20.77 -133.83
CA ARG A 803 -148.12 20.36 -134.68
C ARG A 803 -148.17 19.97 -136.33
N GLU A 804 -149.32 19.96 -137.18
CA GLU A 804 -149.74 19.08 -138.43
C GLU A 804 -150.83 19.54 -139.61
N SER A 805 -150.97 18.95 -140.90
CA SER A 805 -152.20 18.73 -141.87
C SER A 805 -152.08 18.63 -143.52
N HIS A 806 -153.15 18.44 -144.39
CA HIS A 806 -153.21 17.90 -145.85
C HIS A 806 -154.34 18.33 -146.94
N GLU A 807 -154.25 17.89 -148.26
CA GLU A 807 -155.32 17.55 -149.34
C GLU A 807 -155.62 18.36 -150.70
N ALA A 808 -156.06 17.67 -151.82
CA ALA A 808 -156.71 18.06 -153.17
C ALA A 808 -156.03 17.46 -154.49
N THR A 809 -156.45 17.43 -155.81
CA THR A 809 -157.50 18.02 -156.77
C THR A 809 -158.03 17.03 -157.91
N LYS A 810 -158.41 17.43 -159.19
CA LYS A 810 -159.05 16.55 -160.26
C LYS A 810 -159.12 16.97 -161.79
N GLU A 811 -159.64 16.08 -162.69
CA GLU A 811 -159.72 16.09 -164.21
C GLU A 811 -161.07 16.54 -164.89
N LEU A 812 -161.11 16.80 -166.23
CA LEU A 812 -161.98 16.08 -167.23
C LEU A 812 -161.83 16.42 -168.77
N LEU A 813 -162.02 15.37 -169.60
CA LEU A 813 -162.42 15.21 -171.03
C LEU A 813 -162.93 16.36 -171.95
N SER A 814 -162.60 16.24 -173.25
CA SER A 814 -163.61 16.18 -174.34
C SER A 814 -163.08 15.42 -175.57
N ILE A 815 -163.88 14.51 -176.17
CA ILE A 815 -163.54 13.74 -177.37
C ILE A 815 -164.77 13.64 -178.29
N LYS A 816 -164.74 14.31 -179.45
CA LYS A 816 -165.62 13.99 -180.59
C LYS A 816 -165.16 14.62 -181.90
N ASP A 817 -165.84 14.26 -182.98
CA ASP A 817 -165.92 14.97 -184.28
C ASP A 817 -164.59 15.20 -185.02
N ARG A 818 -163.68 14.23 -184.88
CA ARG A 818 -162.60 13.94 -185.84
C ARG A 818 -163.18 13.32 -187.13
N LEU A 819 -162.48 13.51 -188.26
CA LEU A 819 -162.44 12.68 -189.50
C LEU A 819 -162.81 13.38 -190.83
N VAL A 820 -163.61 14.46 -190.83
CA VAL A 820 -163.90 15.24 -192.06
C VAL A 820 -163.37 16.68 -191.88
N GLU A 821 -162.24 17.10 -192.45
CA GLU A 821 -161.56 16.57 -193.64
C GLU A 821 -160.06 16.36 -193.40
N VAL A 822 -159.69 15.12 -193.02
CA VAL A 822 -158.28 14.69 -192.95
C VAL A 822 -157.59 14.75 -194.33
N GLU A 823 -158.36 14.90 -195.41
CA GLU A 823 -157.88 15.09 -196.78
C GLU A 823 -157.51 16.56 -197.10
N ARG A 824 -157.89 17.53 -196.25
CA ARG A 824 -157.24 18.86 -196.22
C ARG A 824 -155.98 18.87 -195.33
N ASN A 825 -155.88 17.93 -194.39
CA ASN A 825 -154.74 17.78 -193.47
C ASN A 825 -153.52 17.12 -194.14
N ASN A 826 -153.00 17.69 -195.23
CA ASN A 826 -151.74 17.24 -195.81
C ASN A 826 -150.83 18.40 -196.32
N ALA A 827 -151.40 19.54 -196.70
CA ALA A 827 -150.62 20.70 -197.17
C ALA A 827 -150.11 21.64 -196.05
N THR A 828 -150.73 21.59 -194.86
CA THR A 828 -150.40 22.48 -193.72
C THR A 828 -149.57 21.83 -192.63
N LEU A 829 -149.66 20.51 -192.44
CA LEU A 829 -148.95 19.81 -191.34
C LEU A 829 -147.42 19.85 -191.47
N GLU A 830 -146.88 20.12 -192.66
CA GLU A 830 -145.43 20.27 -192.84
C GLU A 830 -144.88 21.61 -192.30
N THR A 831 -145.70 22.66 -192.16
CA THR A 831 -145.24 23.95 -191.59
C THR A 831 -145.20 23.91 -190.06
N GLU A 832 -146.18 23.29 -189.42
CA GLU A 832 -146.24 23.14 -187.96
C GLU A 832 -145.12 22.24 -187.41
N ARG A 833 -144.66 21.25 -188.19
CA ARG A 833 -143.53 20.38 -187.84
C ARG A 833 -142.20 21.12 -187.70
N GLN A 834 -142.02 22.26 -188.36
CA GLN A 834 -140.79 23.05 -188.25
C GLN A 834 -140.77 23.95 -187.01
N ALA A 835 -141.93 24.45 -186.57
CA ALA A 835 -142.04 25.32 -185.39
C ALA A 835 -141.76 24.58 -184.07
N THR A 836 -142.30 23.36 -183.93
CA THR A 836 -142.16 22.54 -182.70
C THR A 836 -140.71 22.11 -182.43
N GLN A 837 -139.89 21.91 -183.47
CA GLN A 837 -138.49 21.48 -183.32
C GLN A 837 -137.57 22.59 -182.77
N ALA A 838 -138.02 23.86 -182.75
CA ALA A 838 -137.23 24.97 -182.21
C ALA A 838 -137.23 25.04 -180.67
N HIS A 839 -138.36 24.77 -180.01
CA HIS A 839 -138.50 24.97 -178.57
C HIS A 839 -137.74 23.96 -177.71
N LEU A 840 -137.55 22.72 -178.18
CA LEU A 840 -136.91 21.65 -177.41
C LEU A 840 -135.48 22.02 -176.97
N LYS A 841 -134.70 22.65 -177.86
CA LYS A 841 -133.30 23.06 -177.62
C LYS A 841 -133.13 24.13 -176.54
N GLN A 842 -134.20 24.83 -176.15
CA GLN A 842 -134.13 25.94 -175.21
C GLN A 842 -134.18 25.49 -173.75
N LEU A 843 -134.72 24.28 -173.48
CA LEU A 843 -134.84 23.72 -172.14
C LEU A 843 -133.54 23.03 -171.67
N GLU A 844 -132.83 22.36 -172.58
CA GLU A 844 -131.59 21.62 -172.29
C GLU A 844 -130.53 22.54 -171.63
N TYR A 845 -130.32 23.74 -172.21
CA TYR A 845 -129.35 24.73 -171.73
C TYR A 845 -129.58 25.22 -170.29
N HIS A 846 -130.82 25.18 -169.77
CA HIS A 846 -131.09 25.58 -168.39
C HIS A 846 -130.78 24.48 -167.36
N SER A 847 -130.75 23.20 -167.76
CA SER A 847 -130.44 22.09 -166.86
C SER A 847 -128.96 22.10 -166.46
N ASP A 848 -128.06 22.23 -167.44
CA ASP A 848 -126.60 22.19 -167.22
C ASP A 848 -126.11 23.32 -166.30
N SER A 849 -126.72 24.51 -166.40
CA SER A 849 -126.33 25.67 -165.59
C SER A 849 -126.59 25.49 -164.09
N GLN A 850 -127.60 24.71 -163.69
CA GLN A 850 -127.89 24.45 -162.27
C GLN A 850 -126.96 23.38 -161.70
N GLN A 851 -126.64 22.35 -162.49
CA GLN A 851 -125.78 21.24 -162.09
C GLN A 851 -124.36 21.70 -161.72
N ALA A 852 -123.82 22.69 -162.44
CA ALA A 852 -122.51 23.28 -162.15
C ALA A 852 -122.42 23.98 -160.78
N GLN A 853 -123.52 24.60 -160.32
CA GLN A 853 -123.53 25.39 -159.08
C GLN A 853 -123.52 24.51 -157.82
N ILE A 854 -124.16 23.33 -157.88
CA ILE A 854 -124.19 22.35 -156.79
C ILE A 854 -122.78 21.81 -156.50
N LEU A 855 -122.00 21.51 -157.54
CA LEU A 855 -120.63 20.98 -157.41
C LEU A 855 -119.64 21.97 -156.78
N ALA A 856 -119.88 23.28 -156.90
CA ALA A 856 -119.07 24.31 -156.25
C ALA A 856 -119.26 24.30 -154.73
N LEU A 857 -120.52 24.26 -154.27
CA LEU A 857 -120.87 24.25 -152.85
C LEU A 857 -120.36 22.99 -152.12
N GLN A 858 -120.43 21.83 -152.77
CA GLN A 858 -119.91 20.57 -152.20
C GLN A 858 -118.39 20.62 -151.91
N ARG A 859 -117.60 21.27 -152.79
CA ARG A 859 -116.16 21.45 -152.57
C ARG A 859 -115.87 22.41 -151.41
N GLN A 860 -116.65 23.47 -151.25
CA GLN A 860 -116.51 24.42 -150.14
C GLN A 860 -116.82 23.78 -148.79
N ALA A 861 -117.86 22.92 -148.73
CA ALA A 861 -118.18 22.16 -147.52
C ALA A 861 -117.05 21.20 -147.10
N ALA A 862 -116.45 20.46 -148.05
CA ALA A 862 -115.33 19.56 -147.78
C ALA A 862 -114.11 20.30 -147.21
N SER A 863 -113.76 21.46 -147.78
CA SER A 863 -112.64 22.29 -147.30
C SER A 863 -112.86 22.79 -145.86
N LEU A 864 -114.08 23.18 -145.49
CA LEU A 864 -114.38 23.60 -144.12
C LEU A 864 -114.32 22.44 -143.12
N GLN A 865 -114.65 21.22 -143.55
CA GLN A 865 -114.56 20.01 -142.72
C GLN A 865 -113.10 19.62 -142.45
N GLU A 866 -112.22 19.71 -143.46
CA GLU A 866 -110.77 19.49 -143.33
C GLU A 866 -110.11 20.50 -142.38
N ASN A 867 -110.47 21.79 -142.47
CA ASN A 867 -109.97 22.80 -141.54
C ASN A 867 -110.44 22.59 -140.08
N ASN A 868 -111.55 21.88 -139.86
CA ASN A 868 -112.00 21.57 -138.50
C ASN A 868 -111.17 20.45 -137.87
N THR A 869 -110.82 19.41 -138.63
CA THR A 869 -110.03 18.28 -138.12
C THR A 869 -108.59 18.66 -137.80
N THR A 870 -107.97 19.57 -138.56
CA THR A 870 -106.61 20.08 -138.26
C THR A 870 -106.57 20.87 -136.95
N LEU A 871 -107.58 21.71 -136.68
CA LEU A 871 -107.71 22.44 -135.41
C LEU A 871 -107.99 21.51 -134.22
N GLN A 872 -108.75 20.42 -134.43
CA GLN A 872 -108.96 19.41 -133.38
C GLN A 872 -107.66 18.66 -133.05
N ALA A 873 -106.82 18.35 -134.04
CA ALA A 873 -105.51 17.72 -133.81
C ALA A 873 -104.58 18.63 -132.98
N GLN A 874 -104.38 19.88 -133.40
CA GLN A 874 -103.52 20.84 -132.69
C GLN A 874 -103.94 21.06 -131.22
N ASN A 875 -105.25 21.04 -130.95
CA ASN A 875 -105.77 21.21 -129.60
C ASN A 875 -105.55 19.94 -128.73
N ALA A 876 -105.48 18.75 -129.34
CA ALA A 876 -105.07 17.53 -128.66
C ALA A 876 -103.56 17.53 -128.35
N ASP A 877 -102.72 17.99 -129.28
CA ASP A 877 -101.27 18.10 -129.07
C ASP A 877 -100.94 19.04 -127.90
N LEU A 878 -101.54 20.23 -127.87
CA LEU A 878 -101.39 21.21 -126.76
C LEU A 878 -101.90 20.66 -125.41
N GLN A 879 -102.94 19.82 -125.42
CA GLN A 879 -103.42 19.14 -124.22
C GLN A 879 -102.39 18.12 -123.69
N VAL A 880 -101.69 17.41 -124.59
CA VAL A 880 -100.59 16.50 -124.23
C VAL A 880 -99.39 17.30 -123.69
N GLU A 881 -98.93 18.34 -124.38
CA GLU A 881 -97.83 19.21 -123.90
C GLU A 881 -98.10 19.73 -122.48
N LYS A 882 -99.30 20.30 -122.26
CA LYS A 882 -99.75 20.77 -120.94
C LYS A 882 -99.73 19.67 -119.87
N SER A 883 -100.08 18.43 -120.22
CA SER A 883 -100.00 17.30 -119.29
C SER A 883 -98.56 16.90 -118.96
N THR A 884 -97.64 16.94 -119.93
CA THR A 884 -96.22 16.62 -119.74
C THR A 884 -95.47 17.70 -118.96
N LEU A 885 -95.77 18.99 -119.20
CA LEU A 885 -95.21 20.09 -118.40
C LEU A 885 -95.71 20.01 -116.95
N ASN A 886 -96.98 19.68 -116.72
CA ASN A 886 -97.50 19.47 -115.36
C ASN A 886 -96.82 18.30 -114.63
N SER A 887 -96.53 17.18 -115.31
CA SER A 887 -95.82 16.06 -114.68
C SER A 887 -94.34 16.35 -114.42
N GLN A 888 -93.68 17.12 -115.29
CA GLN A 888 -92.33 17.64 -115.05
C GLN A 888 -92.29 18.59 -113.85
N CYS A 889 -93.22 19.54 -113.76
CA CYS A 889 -93.36 20.43 -112.60
C CYS A 889 -93.60 19.65 -111.30
N ALA A 890 -94.48 18.64 -111.32
CA ALA A 890 -94.71 17.77 -110.16
C ALA A 890 -93.45 16.98 -109.75
N SER A 891 -92.68 16.48 -110.72
CA SER A 891 -91.42 15.78 -110.47
C SER A 891 -90.35 16.71 -109.86
N LEU A 892 -90.19 17.92 -110.39
CA LEU A 892 -89.25 18.92 -109.84
C LEU A 892 -89.66 19.41 -108.45
N MET A 893 -90.96 19.51 -108.15
CA MET A 893 -91.46 19.81 -106.81
C MET A 893 -91.15 18.67 -105.82
N ALA A 894 -91.34 17.41 -106.24
CA ALA A 894 -90.98 16.25 -105.42
C ALA A 894 -89.46 16.16 -105.16
N GLN A 895 -88.63 16.43 -106.17
CA GLN A 895 -87.17 16.49 -106.01
C GLN A 895 -86.73 17.60 -105.05
N ASN A 896 -87.32 18.81 -105.15
CA ASN A 896 -87.03 19.89 -104.21
C ASN A 896 -87.45 19.55 -102.78
N ALA A 897 -88.62 18.94 -102.57
CA ALA A 897 -89.06 18.49 -101.26
C ALA A 897 -88.12 17.42 -100.67
N GLN A 898 -87.65 16.47 -101.48
CA GLN A 898 -86.69 15.45 -101.08
C GLN A 898 -85.32 16.05 -100.71
N LEU A 899 -84.82 17.03 -101.47
CA LEU A 899 -83.58 17.75 -101.17
C LEU A 899 -83.70 18.60 -99.91
N GLN A 900 -84.85 19.24 -99.67
CA GLN A 900 -85.13 19.95 -98.41
C GLN A 900 -85.15 19.00 -97.21
N GLN A 901 -85.77 17.82 -97.35
CA GLN A 901 -85.78 16.81 -96.29
C GLN A 901 -84.38 16.24 -96.01
N GLN A 902 -83.57 16.00 -97.05
CA GLN A 902 -82.17 15.59 -96.91
C GLN A 902 -81.33 16.66 -96.20
N LYS A 903 -81.49 17.93 -96.60
CA LYS A 903 -80.80 19.06 -95.95
C LYS A 903 -81.11 19.12 -94.44
N VAL A 904 -82.39 19.09 -94.08
CA VAL A 904 -82.83 19.08 -92.65
C VAL A 904 -82.32 17.84 -91.92
N GLY A 905 -82.25 16.68 -92.57
CA GLY A 905 -81.58 15.48 -92.03
C GLY A 905 -80.12 15.76 -91.65
N THR A 906 -79.32 16.22 -92.62
CA THR A 906 -77.89 16.54 -92.39
C THR A 906 -77.66 17.67 -91.39
N GLU A 907 -78.60 18.61 -91.27
CA GLU A 907 -78.54 19.68 -90.25
C GLU A 907 -78.80 19.13 -88.85
N ASN A 908 -79.79 18.26 -88.68
CA ASN A 908 -80.05 17.57 -87.40
C ASN A 908 -78.92 16.61 -86.99
N GLU A 909 -78.28 15.94 -87.95
CA GLU A 909 -77.09 15.11 -87.73
C GLU A 909 -75.91 15.96 -87.27
N ARG A 910 -75.65 17.11 -87.93
CA ARG A 910 -74.63 18.09 -87.54
C ARG A 910 -74.88 18.64 -86.13
N ASP A 911 -76.12 19.03 -85.80
CA ASP A 911 -76.47 19.54 -84.47
C ASP A 911 -76.45 18.44 -83.38
N SER A 912 -76.56 17.17 -83.76
CA SER A 912 -76.36 16.04 -82.84
C SER A 912 -74.89 15.80 -82.55
N ALA A 913 -74.06 15.70 -83.59
CA ALA A 913 -72.61 15.60 -83.44
C ALA A 913 -72.00 16.81 -82.71
N MET A 914 -72.57 18.01 -82.90
CA MET A 914 -72.15 19.22 -82.19
C MET A 914 -72.44 19.13 -80.68
N ARG A 915 -73.65 18.71 -80.28
CA ARG A 915 -73.98 18.44 -78.88
C ARG A 915 -73.10 17.36 -78.26
N GLU A 916 -72.86 16.25 -78.96
CA GLU A 916 -71.94 15.20 -78.51
C GLU A 916 -70.51 15.74 -78.31
N CYS A 917 -70.03 16.62 -79.19
CA CYS A 917 -68.72 17.28 -79.03
C CYS A 917 -68.69 18.26 -77.84
N GLU A 918 -69.80 18.91 -77.51
CA GLU A 918 -69.92 19.81 -76.35
C GLU A 918 -70.04 19.03 -75.03
N GLU A 919 -70.78 17.92 -75.01
CA GLU A 919 -70.86 16.98 -73.89
C GLU A 919 -69.49 16.33 -73.61
N LEU A 920 -68.78 15.87 -74.65
CA LEU A 920 -67.42 15.33 -74.52
C LEU A 920 -66.41 16.39 -74.06
N ARG A 921 -66.54 17.65 -74.50
CA ARG A 921 -65.74 18.77 -74.00
C ARG A 921 -66.01 19.01 -72.52
N GLY A 922 -67.28 19.08 -72.11
CA GLY A 922 -67.65 19.26 -70.70
C GLY A 922 -67.14 18.14 -69.80
N ALA A 923 -67.22 16.88 -70.27
CA ALA A 923 -66.65 15.73 -69.59
C ALA A 923 -65.12 15.80 -69.48
N HIS A 924 -64.42 16.23 -70.55
CA HIS A 924 -62.97 16.41 -70.52
C HIS A 924 -62.54 17.54 -69.58
N GLU A 925 -63.22 18.69 -69.59
CA GLU A 925 -62.96 19.78 -68.65
C GLU A 925 -63.23 19.36 -67.20
N GLN A 926 -64.26 18.54 -66.94
CA GLN A 926 -64.51 18.03 -65.60
C GLN A 926 -63.41 17.04 -65.16
N LEU A 927 -62.96 16.16 -66.06
CA LEU A 927 -61.83 15.27 -65.80
C LEU A 927 -60.54 16.03 -65.52
N LEU A 928 -60.28 17.16 -66.20
CA LEU A 928 -59.16 18.04 -65.92
C LEU A 928 -59.26 18.66 -64.52
N ARG A 929 -60.43 19.21 -64.14
CA ARG A 929 -60.66 19.76 -62.79
C ARG A 929 -60.47 18.70 -61.69
N ASP A 930 -60.88 17.45 -61.94
CA ASP A 930 -60.69 16.35 -61.00
C ASP A 930 -59.24 15.84 -60.96
N HIS A 931 -58.51 15.93 -62.06
CA HIS A 931 -57.06 15.70 -62.10
C HIS A 931 -56.28 16.79 -61.34
N GLU A 932 -56.65 18.06 -61.50
CA GLU A 932 -56.09 19.20 -60.74
C GLU A 932 -56.35 19.04 -59.23
N ARG A 933 -57.57 18.63 -58.84
CA ARG A 933 -57.92 18.31 -57.45
C ARG A 933 -57.06 17.16 -56.90
N LEU A 934 -56.84 16.11 -57.69
CA LEU A 934 -56.00 14.97 -57.29
C LEU A 934 -54.52 15.38 -57.17
N ALA A 935 -54.02 16.19 -58.10
CA ALA A 935 -52.66 16.74 -58.04
C ALA A 935 -52.45 17.59 -56.78
N ALA A 936 -53.37 18.51 -56.47
CA ALA A 936 -53.32 19.31 -55.25
C ALA A 936 -53.39 18.46 -53.96
N LEU A 937 -54.12 17.34 -53.97
CA LEU A 937 -54.12 16.37 -52.87
C LEU A 937 -52.77 15.64 -52.75
N HIS A 938 -52.16 15.24 -53.86
CA HIS A 938 -50.83 14.61 -53.86
C HIS A 938 -49.72 15.58 -53.42
N GLU A 939 -49.73 16.83 -53.89
CA GLU A 939 -48.80 17.88 -53.43
C GLU A 939 -48.96 18.15 -51.93
N ARG A 940 -50.20 18.23 -51.45
CA ARG A 940 -50.48 18.36 -50.02
C ARG A 940 -49.99 17.16 -49.21
N GLN A 941 -50.22 15.94 -49.67
CA GLN A 941 -49.72 14.73 -49.01
C GLN A 941 -48.19 14.70 -49.01
N ALA A 942 -47.52 15.07 -50.12
CA ALA A 942 -46.08 15.19 -50.19
C ALA A 942 -45.55 16.19 -49.16
N ALA A 943 -46.15 17.38 -49.05
CA ALA A 943 -45.78 18.38 -48.05
C ALA A 943 -46.03 17.89 -46.60
N GLU A 944 -47.13 17.19 -46.35
CA GLU A 944 -47.41 16.57 -45.04
C GLU A 944 -46.40 15.46 -44.70
N TYR A 945 -45.93 14.68 -45.68
CA TYR A 945 -44.84 13.71 -45.52
C TYR A 945 -43.47 14.37 -45.33
N GLU A 946 -43.13 15.43 -46.05
CA GLU A 946 -41.89 16.20 -45.86
C GLU A 946 -41.82 16.81 -44.45
N VAL A 947 -42.92 17.39 -43.98
CA VAL A 947 -43.04 17.90 -42.61
C VAL A 947 -42.93 16.77 -41.58
N LEU A 948 -43.47 15.58 -41.85
CA LEU A 948 -43.33 14.42 -40.97
C LEU A 948 -41.88 13.89 -40.94
N MET A 949 -41.21 13.83 -42.09
CA MET A 949 -39.80 13.45 -42.23
C MET A 949 -38.88 14.47 -41.54
N GLY A 950 -39.16 15.76 -41.66
CA GLY A 950 -38.48 16.82 -40.91
C GLY A 950 -38.64 16.67 -39.40
N LYS A 951 -39.88 16.43 -38.92
CA LYS A 951 -40.15 16.13 -37.50
C LYS A 951 -39.42 14.88 -37.02
N HIS A 952 -39.39 13.81 -37.82
CA HIS A 952 -38.63 12.60 -37.50
C HIS A 952 -37.12 12.87 -37.45
N GLY A 953 -36.58 13.66 -38.39
CA GLY A 953 -35.18 14.09 -38.38
C GLY A 953 -34.82 14.89 -37.12
N CYS A 954 -35.64 15.88 -36.75
CA CYS A 954 -35.48 16.63 -35.50
C CYS A 954 -35.57 15.73 -34.26
N LEU A 955 -36.53 14.80 -34.20
CA LEU A 955 -36.68 13.86 -33.08
C LEU A 955 -35.49 12.88 -33.00
N LYS A 956 -34.98 12.40 -34.13
CA LYS A 956 -33.80 11.53 -34.22
C LYS A 956 -32.53 12.25 -33.78
N ASN A 957 -32.38 13.53 -34.13
CA ASN A 957 -31.29 14.36 -33.65
C ASN A 957 -31.39 14.62 -32.14
N ALA A 958 -32.58 14.95 -31.63
CA ALA A 958 -32.84 15.15 -30.20
C ALA A 958 -32.62 13.86 -29.38
N HIS A 959 -33.01 12.70 -29.93
CA HIS A 959 -32.70 11.41 -29.32
C HIS A 959 -31.18 11.18 -29.25
N ARG A 960 -30.46 11.44 -30.35
CA ARG A 960 -29.00 11.28 -30.41
C ARG A 960 -28.26 12.24 -29.48
N THR A 961 -28.75 13.46 -29.25
CA THR A 961 -28.18 14.36 -28.22
C THR A 961 -28.47 13.85 -26.82
N LEU A 962 -29.68 13.34 -26.54
CA LEU A 962 -30.00 12.72 -25.24
C LEU A 962 -29.19 11.44 -24.98
N GLU A 963 -28.90 10.63 -26.01
CA GLU A 963 -27.99 9.47 -25.89
C GLU A 963 -26.56 9.88 -25.53
N LEU A 964 -26.07 10.98 -26.12
CA LEU A 964 -24.75 11.55 -25.82
C LEU A 964 -24.72 12.15 -24.42
N GLU A 965 -25.72 12.94 -24.03
CA GLU A 965 -25.87 13.48 -22.68
C GLU A 965 -25.92 12.36 -21.64
N HIS A 966 -26.74 11.33 -21.86
CA HIS A 966 -26.82 10.15 -21.00
C HIS A 966 -25.47 9.44 -20.88
N ARG A 967 -24.72 9.25 -21.98
CA ARG A 967 -23.33 8.72 -21.92
C ARG A 967 -22.41 9.61 -21.10
N THR A 968 -22.39 10.93 -21.32
CA THR A 968 -21.53 11.83 -20.53
C THR A 968 -21.91 11.86 -19.04
N LEU A 969 -23.20 11.66 -18.70
CA LEU A 969 -23.66 11.52 -17.32
C LEU A 969 -23.27 10.15 -16.71
N GLN A 970 -23.37 9.06 -17.48
CA GLN A 970 -22.87 7.73 -17.12
C GLN A 970 -21.36 7.78 -16.84
N ASP A 971 -20.59 8.43 -17.70
CA ASP A 971 -19.14 8.59 -17.54
C ASP A 971 -18.79 9.49 -16.35
N ARG A 972 -19.53 10.58 -16.11
CA ARG A 972 -19.37 11.41 -14.90
C ARG A 972 -19.70 10.63 -13.63
N TYR A 973 -20.77 9.84 -13.62
CA TYR A 973 -21.12 8.97 -12.50
C TYR A 973 -20.03 7.93 -12.23
N ASN A 974 -19.54 7.26 -13.26
CA ASN A 974 -18.42 6.30 -13.16
C ASN A 974 -17.15 6.96 -12.61
N ASN A 975 -16.82 8.17 -13.06
CA ASN A 975 -15.68 8.94 -12.55
C ASN A 975 -15.86 9.34 -11.07
N LEU A 976 -17.06 9.80 -10.67
CA LEU A 976 -17.37 10.11 -9.27
C LEU A 976 -17.32 8.86 -8.38
N LEU A 977 -17.78 7.70 -8.89
CA LEU A 977 -17.69 6.43 -8.19
C LEU A 977 -16.21 5.98 -7.99
N GLN A 978 -15.37 6.16 -9.02
CA GLN A 978 -13.92 5.93 -8.90
C GLN A 978 -13.21 6.93 -7.98
N GLN A 979 -13.68 8.17 -7.89
CA GLN A 979 -13.17 9.15 -6.92
C GLN A 979 -13.57 8.76 -5.50
N ARG A 980 -14.82 8.31 -5.29
CA ARG A 980 -15.30 7.80 -4.01
C ARG A 980 -14.46 6.60 -3.53
N THR A 981 -14.21 5.59 -4.37
CA THR A 981 -13.41 4.42 -3.93
C THR A 981 -11.98 4.83 -3.57
N LYS A 982 -11.34 5.70 -4.35
CA LYS A 982 -10.01 6.27 -4.01
C LYS A 982 -10.01 7.01 -2.68
N LEU A 983 -11.07 7.78 -2.37
CA LEU A 983 -11.22 8.44 -1.07
C LEU A 983 -11.43 7.44 0.08
N GLU A 984 -12.24 6.40 -0.13
CA GLU A 984 -12.45 5.33 0.86
C GLU A 984 -11.16 4.54 1.14
N ASP A 985 -10.30 4.34 0.14
CA ASP A 985 -9.00 3.69 0.31
C ASP A 985 -7.98 4.59 1.03
N VAL A 986 -7.97 5.90 0.73
CA VAL A 986 -7.18 6.90 1.49
C VAL A 986 -7.68 7.02 2.94
N GLU A 987 -9.00 6.94 3.18
CA GLU A 987 -9.57 6.90 4.53
C GLU A 987 -9.17 5.65 5.31
N LYS A 988 -9.09 4.47 4.67
CA LYS A 988 -8.59 3.24 5.31
C LYS A 988 -7.12 3.39 5.68
N ALA A 989 -6.29 3.82 4.73
CA ALA A 989 -4.87 4.07 4.98
C ALA A 989 -4.65 5.09 6.11
N LEU A 990 -5.42 6.19 6.16
CA LEU A 990 -5.34 7.17 7.25
C LEU A 990 -5.72 6.57 8.61
N LYS A 991 -6.74 5.70 8.67
CA LYS A 991 -7.14 5.00 9.90
C LYS A 991 -6.10 3.97 10.34
N GLU A 992 -5.46 3.28 9.39
CA GLU A 992 -4.35 2.35 9.65
C GLU A 992 -3.11 3.09 10.19
N GLU A 993 -2.70 4.20 9.57
CA GLU A 993 -1.62 5.06 10.09
C GLU A 993 -1.99 5.66 11.45
N GLN A 994 -3.24 6.06 11.68
CA GLN A 994 -3.70 6.53 12.99
C GLN A 994 -3.61 5.44 14.06
N MET A 995 -3.87 4.17 13.73
CA MET A 995 -3.66 3.03 14.62
C MET A 995 -2.18 2.72 14.86
N LYS A 996 -1.32 2.77 13.83
CA LYS A 996 0.15 2.64 13.98
C LYS A 996 0.69 3.72 14.92
N MET A 997 0.35 4.98 14.65
CA MET A 997 0.69 6.13 15.51
C MET A 997 0.12 6.03 16.93
N SER A 998 -0.93 5.24 17.19
CA SER A 998 -1.39 4.96 18.55
C SER A 998 -0.57 3.84 19.22
N LEU A 999 -0.24 2.77 18.50
CA LEU A 999 0.59 1.68 19.00
C LEU A 999 2.01 2.15 19.30
N GLU A 1000 2.59 2.99 18.44
CA GLU A 1000 3.89 3.64 18.67
C GLU A 1000 3.86 4.56 19.89
N LYS A 1001 2.76 5.27 20.15
CA LYS A 1001 2.61 6.08 21.37
C LYS A 1001 2.58 5.22 22.63
N GLU A 1002 1.85 4.10 22.63
CA GLU A 1002 1.86 3.19 23.78
C GLU A 1002 3.24 2.51 23.94
N HIS A 1003 3.93 2.16 22.85
CA HIS A 1003 5.30 1.64 22.92
C HIS A 1003 6.30 2.68 23.45
N HIS A 1004 6.17 3.96 23.06
CA HIS A 1004 6.96 5.04 23.63
C HIS A 1004 6.65 5.27 25.12
N LYS A 1005 5.41 5.10 25.58
CA LYS A 1005 5.07 5.14 27.01
C LYS A 1005 5.72 3.99 27.78
N THR A 1006 5.66 2.75 27.28
CA THR A 1006 6.27 1.60 27.96
C THR A 1006 7.79 1.71 28.00
N ALA A 1007 8.43 2.06 26.88
CA ALA A 1007 9.86 2.32 26.83
C ALA A 1007 10.30 3.49 27.74
N ALA A 1008 9.48 4.54 27.86
CA ALA A 1008 9.73 5.64 28.80
C ALA A 1008 9.61 5.19 30.27
N ALA A 1009 8.62 4.37 30.60
CA ALA A 1009 8.46 3.80 31.94
C ALA A 1009 9.62 2.85 32.32
N GLU A 1010 10.12 2.06 31.38
CA GLU A 1010 11.33 1.25 31.53
C GLU A 1010 12.57 2.14 31.73
N CYS A 1011 12.72 3.23 30.95
CA CYS A 1011 13.81 4.20 31.12
C CYS A 1011 13.76 4.94 32.47
N CYS A 1012 12.57 5.12 33.07
CA CYS A 1012 12.43 5.61 34.44
C CYS A 1012 12.85 4.54 35.44
N ARG A 1013 12.31 3.32 35.37
CA ARG A 1013 12.70 2.21 36.26
C ARG A 1013 14.21 1.94 36.27
N LEU A 1014 14.84 1.90 35.10
CA LEU A 1014 16.28 1.70 34.97
C LEU A 1014 17.10 2.86 35.53
N ARG A 1015 16.56 4.09 35.51
CA ARG A 1015 17.17 5.26 36.18
C ARG A 1015 17.08 5.12 37.69
N ASP A 1016 15.90 4.76 38.21
CA ASP A 1016 15.67 4.60 39.65
C ASP A 1016 16.54 3.48 40.23
N GLU A 1017 16.64 2.34 39.52
CA GLU A 1017 17.55 1.23 39.86
C GLU A 1017 19.02 1.67 39.81
N LYS A 1018 19.44 2.38 38.76
CA LYS A 1018 20.80 2.92 38.64
C LYS A 1018 21.10 3.95 39.74
N ASP A 1019 20.14 4.76 40.17
CA ASP A 1019 20.36 5.75 41.23
C ASP A 1019 20.32 5.11 42.64
N TRP A 1020 19.55 4.03 42.83
CA TRP A 1020 19.64 3.16 44.01
C TRP A 1020 20.98 2.42 44.09
N LEU A 1021 21.48 1.88 42.98
CA LEU A 1021 22.82 1.27 42.87
C LEU A 1021 23.93 2.30 43.14
N ASN A 1022 23.78 3.54 42.67
CA ASN A 1022 24.71 4.61 43.03
C ASN A 1022 24.65 4.97 44.52
N GLN A 1023 23.47 4.93 45.15
CA GLN A 1023 23.33 5.23 46.56
C GLN A 1023 23.90 4.13 47.47
N THR A 1024 23.68 2.86 47.13
CA THR A 1024 24.30 1.72 47.82
C THR A 1024 25.82 1.67 47.61
N TYR A 1025 26.31 1.99 46.41
CA TYR A 1025 27.74 2.15 46.16
C TYR A 1025 28.37 3.26 47.01
N ARG A 1026 27.73 4.43 47.14
CA ARG A 1026 28.17 5.51 48.03
C ARG A 1026 28.20 5.07 49.50
N GLN A 1027 27.21 4.31 49.95
CA GLN A 1027 27.19 3.78 51.32
C GLN A 1027 28.36 2.83 51.55
N LEU A 1028 28.56 1.83 50.70
CA LEU A 1028 29.69 0.90 50.78
C LEU A 1028 31.04 1.61 50.71
N LEU A 1029 31.16 2.69 49.94
CA LEU A 1029 32.35 3.54 49.88
C LEU A 1029 32.60 4.30 51.20
N ASN A 1030 31.56 4.77 51.88
CA ASN A 1030 31.66 5.38 53.21
C ASN A 1030 32.03 4.34 54.28
N ASP A 1031 31.37 3.18 54.26
CA ASP A 1031 31.64 2.08 55.19
C ASP A 1031 33.09 1.58 55.05
N ASN A 1032 33.61 1.50 53.83
CA ASN A 1032 35.01 1.15 53.57
C ASN A 1032 35.99 2.22 54.06
N GLN A 1033 35.63 3.51 53.98
CA GLN A 1033 36.43 4.60 54.57
C GLN A 1033 36.44 4.55 56.09
N LEU A 1034 35.30 4.25 56.74
CA LEU A 1034 35.19 4.05 58.19
C LEU A 1034 36.03 2.85 58.66
N LEU A 1035 35.87 1.68 58.04
CA LEU A 1035 36.70 0.50 58.32
C LEU A 1035 38.20 0.76 58.09
N THR A 1036 38.54 1.61 57.12
CA THR A 1036 39.93 2.06 56.88
C THR A 1036 40.44 3.03 57.94
N ALA A 1037 39.56 3.83 58.57
CA ALA A 1037 39.91 4.66 59.73
C ALA A 1037 40.10 3.79 60.99
N ASP A 1038 39.18 2.86 61.25
CA ASP A 1038 39.26 1.91 62.37
C ASP A 1038 40.52 1.05 62.28
N HIS A 1039 40.87 0.54 61.10
CA HIS A 1039 42.12 -0.18 60.89
C HIS A 1039 43.36 0.68 61.21
N LYS A 1040 43.37 1.98 60.86
CA LYS A 1040 44.46 2.90 61.21
C LYS A 1040 44.52 3.14 62.72
N GLN A 1041 43.37 3.30 63.39
CA GLN A 1041 43.27 3.50 64.83
C GLN A 1041 43.75 2.26 65.61
N LEU A 1042 43.23 1.07 65.27
CA LEU A 1042 43.66 -0.21 65.84
C LEU A 1042 45.15 -0.46 65.60
N LYS A 1043 45.69 -0.05 64.44
CA LYS A 1043 47.13 -0.12 64.14
C LYS A 1043 47.97 0.86 64.98
N SER A 1044 47.42 2.03 65.35
CA SER A 1044 48.07 2.95 66.30
C SER A 1044 48.10 2.33 67.70
N GLN A 1045 46.94 1.89 68.20
CA GLN A 1045 46.80 1.22 69.50
C GLN A 1045 47.69 -0.04 69.61
N LEU A 1046 47.82 -0.81 68.53
CA LEU A 1046 48.73 -1.97 68.46
C LEU A 1046 50.20 -1.57 68.50
N ASN A 1047 50.58 -0.41 67.97
CA ASN A 1047 51.95 0.10 68.07
C ASN A 1047 52.23 0.71 69.45
N GLU A 1048 51.27 1.43 70.03
CA GLU A 1048 51.32 1.99 71.38
C GLU A 1048 51.46 0.90 72.44
N THR A 1049 50.64 -0.16 72.37
CA THR A 1049 50.74 -1.32 73.26
C THR A 1049 52.03 -2.11 73.07
N LYS A 1050 52.54 -2.25 71.84
CA LYS A 1050 53.88 -2.83 71.59
C LYS A 1050 54.99 -1.99 72.20
N LEU A 1051 54.93 -0.66 72.08
CA LEU A 1051 55.90 0.23 72.71
C LEU A 1051 55.84 0.10 74.23
N ALA A 1052 54.65 0.14 74.82
CA ALA A 1052 54.45 -0.08 76.26
C ALA A 1052 55.00 -1.44 76.73
N HIS A 1053 54.79 -2.50 75.95
CA HIS A 1053 55.38 -3.82 76.22
C HIS A 1053 56.91 -3.78 76.21
N THR A 1054 57.55 -3.13 75.21
CA THR A 1054 59.02 -2.99 75.18
C THR A 1054 59.59 -2.13 76.31
N TRP A 1055 58.83 -1.15 76.82
CA TRP A 1055 59.21 -0.40 78.02
C TRP A 1055 59.15 -1.29 79.27
N LEU A 1056 58.04 -2.02 79.47
CA LEU A 1056 57.88 -2.95 80.59
C LEU A 1056 58.90 -4.10 80.55
N GLU A 1057 59.28 -4.58 79.36
CA GLU A 1057 60.35 -5.58 79.19
C GLU A 1057 61.73 -5.01 79.53
N ALA A 1058 61.99 -3.75 79.22
CA ALA A 1058 63.22 -3.05 79.62
C ALA A 1058 63.29 -2.81 81.14
N ASP A 1059 62.18 -2.40 81.76
CA ASP A 1059 62.08 -2.22 83.22
C ASP A 1059 62.17 -3.55 83.97
N PHE A 1060 61.53 -4.61 83.48
CA PHE A 1060 61.71 -5.97 84.00
C PHE A 1060 63.17 -6.43 83.87
N SER A 1061 63.82 -6.14 82.73
CA SER A 1061 65.24 -6.44 82.52
C SER A 1061 66.19 -5.61 83.40
N LYS A 1062 65.76 -4.43 83.88
CA LYS A 1062 66.47 -3.61 84.86
C LYS A 1062 66.27 -4.18 86.27
N LEU A 1063 65.03 -4.43 86.68
CA LEU A 1063 64.68 -5.01 87.98
C LEU A 1063 65.31 -6.39 88.18
N LYS A 1064 65.39 -7.22 87.13
CA LYS A 1064 66.09 -8.51 87.15
C LYS A 1064 67.59 -8.38 87.43
N LYS A 1065 68.26 -7.34 86.90
CA LYS A 1065 69.67 -7.05 87.20
C LYS A 1065 69.86 -6.52 88.62
N GLU A 1066 68.92 -5.70 89.10
CA GLU A 1066 68.92 -5.19 90.48
C GLU A 1066 68.73 -6.35 91.47
N TYR A 1067 67.80 -7.27 91.21
CA TYR A 1067 67.63 -8.50 91.98
C TYR A 1067 68.88 -9.39 91.97
N GLN A 1068 69.47 -9.65 90.79
CA GLN A 1068 70.73 -10.40 90.67
C GLN A 1068 71.89 -9.72 91.42
N GLN A 1069 71.94 -8.39 91.42
CA GLN A 1069 72.96 -7.65 92.17
C GLN A 1069 72.74 -7.74 93.68
N ILE A 1070 71.49 -7.72 94.15
CA ILE A 1070 71.13 -7.92 95.56
C ILE A 1070 71.51 -9.34 96.01
N ASP A 1071 71.22 -10.36 95.19
CA ASP A 1071 71.57 -11.77 95.46
C ASP A 1071 73.09 -11.98 95.54
N ILE A 1072 73.85 -11.36 94.62
CA ILE A 1072 75.32 -11.32 94.66
C ILE A 1072 75.87 -10.58 95.90
N THR A 1073 75.15 -9.61 96.46
CA THR A 1073 75.53 -9.01 97.75
C THR A 1073 75.09 -9.82 98.97
N SER A 1074 73.96 -10.52 98.88
CA SER A 1074 73.44 -11.42 99.92
C SER A 1074 74.42 -12.58 100.14
N THR A 1075 74.76 -13.30 99.07
CA THR A 1075 75.77 -14.38 99.09
C THR A 1075 77.13 -13.90 99.61
N LYS A 1076 77.61 -12.71 99.24
CA LYS A 1076 78.83 -12.12 99.81
C LYS A 1076 78.75 -11.87 101.32
N LEU A 1077 77.60 -11.41 101.82
CA LEU A 1077 77.38 -11.20 103.25
C LEU A 1077 77.28 -12.55 103.99
N THR A 1078 76.61 -13.55 103.42
CA THR A 1078 76.58 -14.92 103.96
C THR A 1078 78.00 -15.47 104.11
N ASN A 1079 78.83 -15.41 103.07
CA ASN A 1079 80.22 -15.88 103.12
C ASN A 1079 81.06 -15.11 104.17
N GLN A 1080 80.78 -13.82 104.40
CA GLN A 1080 81.42 -13.04 105.47
C GLN A 1080 80.96 -13.49 106.87
N CYS A 1081 79.67 -13.77 107.05
CA CYS A 1081 79.12 -14.32 108.29
C CYS A 1081 79.64 -15.74 108.59
N GLU A 1082 79.80 -16.58 107.56
CA GLU A 1082 80.41 -17.91 107.68
C GLU A 1082 81.89 -17.82 108.08
N LEU A 1083 82.68 -16.97 107.42
CA LEU A 1083 84.09 -16.74 107.79
C LEU A 1083 84.24 -16.18 109.21
N LEU A 1084 83.38 -15.23 109.60
CA LEU A 1084 83.35 -14.73 110.98
C LEU A 1084 82.94 -15.81 111.99
N SER A 1085 82.06 -16.73 111.61
CA SER A 1085 81.66 -17.87 112.45
C SER A 1085 82.79 -18.89 112.61
N GLN A 1086 83.56 -19.16 111.54
CA GLN A 1086 84.77 -19.99 111.59
C GLN A 1086 85.85 -19.35 112.47
N LEU A 1087 86.14 -18.06 112.27
CA LEU A 1087 87.11 -17.33 113.10
C LEU A 1087 86.68 -17.27 114.58
N LYS A 1088 85.38 -17.12 114.85
CA LYS A 1088 84.82 -17.22 116.21
C LYS A 1088 85.02 -18.62 116.79
N GLY A 1089 84.74 -19.67 116.03
CA GLY A 1089 84.96 -21.06 116.44
C GLY A 1089 86.41 -21.33 116.81
N ASN A 1090 87.36 -20.94 115.95
CA ASN A 1090 88.80 -21.06 116.22
C ASN A 1090 89.21 -20.34 117.52
N LEU A 1091 88.68 -19.12 117.77
CA LEU A 1091 88.95 -18.38 119.01
C LEU A 1091 88.29 -19.02 120.24
N GLU A 1092 87.14 -19.67 120.10
CA GLU A 1092 86.49 -20.43 121.18
C GLU A 1092 87.24 -21.75 121.49
N GLU A 1093 87.83 -22.38 120.47
CA GLU A 1093 88.73 -23.54 120.61
C GLU A 1093 90.07 -23.16 121.26
N GLU A 1094 90.70 -22.06 120.84
CA GLU A 1094 91.91 -21.52 121.47
C GLU A 1094 91.67 -21.14 122.94
N ASN A 1095 90.53 -20.51 123.25
CA ASN A 1095 90.14 -20.25 124.65
C ASN A 1095 89.94 -21.55 125.44
N HIS A 1096 89.33 -22.59 124.85
CA HIS A 1096 89.25 -23.92 125.49
C HIS A 1096 90.64 -24.53 125.73
N HIS A 1097 91.57 -24.39 124.80
CA HIS A 1097 92.94 -24.88 124.95
C HIS A 1097 93.70 -24.13 126.06
N LEU A 1098 93.53 -22.81 126.16
CA LEU A 1098 94.11 -21.99 127.23
C LEU A 1098 93.47 -22.31 128.59
N LEU A 1099 92.16 -22.52 128.67
CA LEU A 1099 91.47 -22.97 129.89
C LEU A 1099 91.97 -24.35 130.34
N ASN A 1100 92.07 -25.32 129.42
CA ASN A 1100 92.64 -26.64 129.72
C ASN A 1100 94.10 -26.57 130.20
N GLN A 1101 94.90 -25.63 129.69
CA GLN A 1101 96.26 -25.37 130.20
C GLN A 1101 96.24 -24.76 131.61
N ILE A 1102 95.34 -23.81 131.87
CA ILE A 1102 95.15 -23.21 133.21
C ILE A 1102 94.72 -24.28 134.21
N ASP A 1103 93.76 -25.14 133.88
CA ASP A 1103 93.31 -26.23 134.75
C ASP A 1103 94.42 -27.28 134.99
N THR A 1104 95.24 -27.57 133.97
CA THR A 1104 96.42 -28.43 134.12
C THR A 1104 97.46 -27.80 135.07
N LEU A 1105 97.71 -26.50 134.96
CA LEU A 1105 98.61 -25.76 135.86
C LEU A 1105 98.02 -25.63 137.27
N MET A 1106 96.70 -25.50 137.42
CA MET A 1106 96.00 -25.53 138.70
C MET A 1106 96.14 -26.90 139.38
N LEU A 1107 96.00 -27.99 138.61
CA LEU A 1107 96.19 -29.36 139.10
C LEU A 1107 97.64 -29.63 139.53
N GLN A 1108 98.62 -29.09 138.81
CA GLN A 1108 100.05 -29.15 139.19
C GLN A 1108 100.33 -28.34 140.47
N ASN A 1109 99.83 -27.10 140.57
CA ASN A 1109 99.97 -26.31 141.81
C ASN A 1109 99.30 -26.98 143.00
N ARG A 1110 98.12 -27.59 142.79
CA ARG A 1110 97.40 -28.35 143.82
C ARG A 1110 98.21 -29.57 144.30
N THR A 1111 98.73 -30.39 143.40
CA THR A 1111 99.51 -31.58 143.78
C THR A 1111 100.85 -31.21 144.43
N LEU A 1112 101.50 -30.12 144.01
CA LEU A 1112 102.67 -29.57 144.72
C LEU A 1112 102.33 -29.06 146.12
N LEU A 1113 101.15 -28.45 146.32
CA LEU A 1113 100.67 -28.02 147.63
C LEU A 1113 100.36 -29.23 148.53
N GLU A 1114 99.70 -30.26 147.99
CA GLU A 1114 99.39 -31.52 148.70
C GLU A 1114 100.69 -32.22 149.14
N GLN A 1115 101.68 -32.40 148.26
CA GLN A 1115 103.03 -32.91 148.61
C GLN A 1115 103.73 -32.05 149.67
N THR A 1116 103.57 -30.72 149.61
CA THR A 1116 104.16 -29.79 150.60
C THR A 1116 103.51 -29.97 151.97
N MET A 1117 102.20 -30.25 152.03
CA MET A 1117 101.51 -30.54 153.29
C MET A 1117 101.91 -31.91 153.86
N GLU A 1118 101.93 -32.95 153.03
CA GLU A 1118 102.40 -34.29 153.41
C GLU A 1118 103.82 -34.24 154.00
N SER A 1119 104.72 -33.45 153.39
CA SER A 1119 106.08 -33.28 153.91
C SER A 1119 106.15 -32.63 155.31
N LYS A 1120 105.20 -31.74 155.65
CA LYS A 1120 105.10 -31.12 156.98
C LYS A 1120 104.49 -32.07 158.01
N ASP A 1121 103.48 -32.85 157.62
CA ASP A 1121 102.84 -33.82 158.51
C ASP A 1121 103.84 -34.94 158.88
N LEU A 1122 104.67 -35.39 157.93
CA LEU A 1122 105.83 -36.25 158.22
C LEU A 1122 106.81 -35.59 159.21
N PHE A 1123 107.14 -34.32 159.01
CA PHE A 1123 108.05 -33.58 159.92
C PHE A 1123 107.48 -33.44 161.35
N HIS A 1124 106.18 -33.22 161.50
CA HIS A 1124 105.51 -33.20 162.80
C HIS A 1124 105.39 -34.59 163.45
N ILE A 1125 105.28 -35.65 162.66
CA ILE A 1125 105.37 -37.04 163.16
C ILE A 1125 106.78 -37.32 163.70
N GLU A 1126 107.84 -36.87 163.01
CA GLU A 1126 109.22 -36.97 163.53
C GLU A 1126 109.42 -36.14 164.81
N GLU A 1127 108.98 -34.88 164.83
CA GLU A 1127 109.02 -34.00 166.00
C GLU A 1127 108.40 -34.66 167.24
N ARG A 1128 107.24 -35.31 167.07
CA ARG A 1128 106.55 -36.04 168.13
C ARG A 1128 107.38 -37.22 168.66
N GLN A 1129 108.02 -37.98 167.78
CA GLN A 1129 108.92 -39.08 168.19
C GLN A 1129 110.17 -38.58 168.95
N TYR A 1130 110.67 -37.38 168.66
CA TYR A 1130 111.75 -36.77 169.45
C TYR A 1130 111.26 -36.31 170.83
N ILE A 1131 110.03 -35.80 170.95
CA ILE A 1131 109.42 -35.41 172.22
C ILE A 1131 109.26 -36.64 173.15
N ASP A 1132 108.77 -37.76 172.63
CA ASP A 1132 108.56 -38.97 173.45
C ASP A 1132 109.89 -39.56 173.95
N LYS A 1133 110.91 -39.63 173.09
CA LYS A 1133 112.29 -40.01 173.48
C LYS A 1133 112.87 -39.08 174.55
N LEU A 1134 112.52 -37.79 174.55
CA LEU A 1134 112.94 -36.84 175.58
C LEU A 1134 112.28 -37.13 176.95
N ASN A 1135 111.02 -37.58 176.94
CA ASN A 1135 110.25 -37.84 178.16
C ASN A 1135 110.72 -39.11 178.88
N ASP A 1136 111.12 -40.16 178.17
CA ASP A 1136 111.71 -41.35 178.80
C ASP A 1136 113.08 -41.07 179.42
N LEU A 1137 113.92 -40.24 178.79
CA LEU A 1137 115.19 -39.79 179.37
C LEU A 1137 114.98 -38.98 180.67
N ARG A 1138 113.90 -38.19 180.77
CA ARG A 1138 113.53 -37.50 182.03
C ARG A 1138 113.19 -38.49 183.14
N ARG A 1139 112.40 -39.53 182.85
CA ARG A 1139 112.03 -40.59 183.81
C ARG A 1139 113.24 -41.42 184.28
N GLN A 1140 114.26 -41.59 183.44
CA GLN A 1140 115.51 -42.25 183.85
C GLN A 1140 116.36 -41.37 184.76
N LYS A 1141 116.44 -40.06 184.49
CA LYS A 1141 117.12 -39.08 185.35
C LYS A 1141 116.52 -39.03 186.76
N GLU A 1142 115.20 -38.99 186.86
CA GLU A 1142 114.45 -38.87 188.12
C GLU A 1142 114.76 -40.04 189.09
N LYS A 1143 114.83 -41.28 188.56
CA LYS A 1143 115.22 -42.50 189.31
C LYS A 1143 116.69 -42.58 189.72
N LEU A 1144 117.55 -41.71 189.17
CA LEU A 1144 118.95 -41.56 189.60
C LEU A 1144 119.07 -40.47 190.68
N GLU A 1145 118.26 -39.42 190.61
CA GLU A 1145 118.23 -38.36 191.62
C GLU A 1145 117.73 -38.86 192.98
N GLU A 1146 116.71 -39.75 193.02
CA GLU A 1146 116.31 -40.44 194.27
C GLU A 1146 117.51 -41.15 194.93
N LYS A 1147 118.25 -41.96 194.17
CA LYS A 1147 119.38 -42.77 194.67
C LYS A 1147 120.58 -41.94 195.14
N ILE A 1148 120.72 -40.71 194.65
CA ILE A 1148 121.80 -39.80 195.05
C ILE A 1148 121.41 -39.01 196.31
N MET A 1149 120.13 -38.69 196.52
CA MET A 1149 119.69 -37.96 197.72
C MET A 1149 119.84 -38.75 199.03
N ASP A 1150 119.71 -40.09 199.00
CA ASP A 1150 119.83 -40.92 200.21
C ASP A 1150 121.26 -41.00 200.78
N GLN A 1151 122.31 -40.63 200.01
CA GLN A 1151 123.70 -40.65 200.49
C GLN A 1151 124.16 -39.34 201.17
N TYR A 1152 123.40 -38.24 201.09
CA TYR A 1152 123.85 -36.91 201.50
C TYR A 1152 122.92 -36.18 202.49
N LYS A 1153 122.43 -36.91 203.51
CA LYS A 1153 122.02 -36.31 204.79
C LYS A 1153 123.15 -36.43 205.81
N PHE A 1154 123.86 -35.34 206.12
CA PHE A 1154 124.32 -34.92 207.47
C PHE A 1154 125.30 -33.73 207.40
N TYR A 1155 124.81 -32.53 207.77
CA TYR A 1155 125.51 -31.22 207.86
C TYR A 1155 126.08 -30.66 206.52
N GLU A 1156 126.18 -29.35 206.30
CA GLU A 1156 126.04 -28.16 207.19
C GLU A 1156 125.14 -27.06 206.52
N PRO A 1157 124.46 -26.13 207.25
CA PRO A 1157 123.20 -25.53 206.75
C PRO A 1157 123.13 -23.98 206.61
N SER A 1158 122.38 -23.51 205.57
CA SER A 1158 121.27 -22.50 205.59
C SER A 1158 121.43 -21.08 206.23
N PRO A 1159 120.53 -20.09 205.96
CA PRO A 1159 119.63 -19.79 204.81
C PRO A 1159 119.79 -18.28 204.39
N PRO A 1160 118.81 -17.46 203.89
CA PRO A 1160 117.45 -17.70 203.34
C PRO A 1160 117.01 -16.93 202.04
N ARG A 1161 115.91 -17.43 201.42
CA ARG A 1161 114.76 -16.70 200.79
C ARG A 1161 114.82 -16.03 199.37
N ARG A 1162 113.96 -16.60 198.48
CA ARG A 1162 112.88 -15.95 197.66
C ARG A 1162 113.26 -14.99 196.50
N ARG A 1163 112.53 -14.89 195.37
CA ARG A 1163 111.31 -15.57 194.81
C ARG A 1163 111.20 -15.27 193.28
N GLY A 1164 110.66 -16.19 192.46
CA GLY A 1164 110.09 -15.88 191.13
C GLY A 1164 110.74 -16.62 189.95
N ASN A 1165 109.94 -17.13 189.00
CA ASN A 1165 110.40 -18.06 187.95
C ASN A 1165 111.08 -17.34 186.76
N TRP A 1166 112.03 -17.90 186.00
CA TRP A 1166 112.48 -19.30 185.76
C TRP A 1166 111.58 -20.14 184.83
N ILE A 1167 111.93 -21.43 184.64
CA ILE A 1167 111.48 -22.39 183.60
C ILE A 1167 112.34 -22.29 182.30
N THR A 1168 112.17 -23.21 181.35
CA THR A 1168 113.16 -23.67 180.34
C THR A 1168 112.49 -23.90 178.95
N LEU A 1169 113.09 -24.37 177.84
CA LEU A 1169 114.28 -25.24 177.61
C LEU A 1169 114.89 -25.02 176.18
N LYS A 1170 115.42 -26.07 175.55
CA LYS A 1170 116.03 -26.21 174.20
C LYS A 1170 115.93 -27.69 173.77
N LEU A 1171 116.34 -28.04 172.54
CA LEU A 1171 117.35 -29.11 172.36
C LEU A 1171 118.17 -28.97 171.06
N LYS A 1172 119.16 -29.86 170.87
CA LYS A 1172 120.14 -29.96 169.76
C LYS A 1172 120.89 -31.31 169.89
N LYS A 1173 121.56 -31.79 168.83
CA LYS A 1173 122.51 -32.95 168.73
C LYS A 1173 121.89 -34.37 168.63
N LEU A 1174 122.55 -35.45 168.13
CA LEU A 1174 123.68 -35.74 167.18
C LEU A 1174 123.89 -37.29 167.12
N ILE A 1175 124.75 -37.85 166.23
CA ILE A 1175 125.48 -39.18 166.28
C ILE A 1175 125.03 -40.34 165.32
N LYS A 1176 125.75 -40.46 164.17
CA LYS A 1176 126.57 -41.62 163.66
C LYS A 1176 125.92 -42.91 163.04
N SER A 1177 126.74 -43.58 162.19
CA SER A 1177 126.54 -44.85 161.40
C SER A 1177 125.80 -44.66 160.06
N ASN A 1178 126.17 -45.17 158.86
CA ASN A 1178 127.20 -46.07 158.30
C ASN A 1178 126.76 -47.52 157.95
N SER A 1179 126.23 -47.72 156.74
CA SER A 1179 126.19 -49.03 156.04
C SER A 1179 126.27 -48.83 154.50
N ARG A 1180 126.21 -49.92 153.72
CA ARG A 1180 126.94 -50.07 152.43
C ARG A 1180 126.43 -51.29 151.62
N GLU A 1181 126.39 -51.18 150.27
CA GLU A 1181 126.19 -52.29 149.26
C GLU A 1181 124.81 -53.01 149.34
N GLN A 1182 124.22 -53.68 148.32
CA GLN A 1182 124.49 -54.05 146.90
C GLN A 1182 123.43 -53.37 145.96
N GLY A 1183 123.50 -53.31 144.62
CA GLY A 1183 123.63 -54.41 143.62
C GLY A 1183 122.26 -55.10 143.41
N LEU A 1184 121.74 -55.44 142.22
CA LEU A 1184 122.25 -55.61 140.85
C LEU A 1184 121.06 -55.33 139.86
N GLU A 1185 121.09 -55.34 138.52
CA GLU A 1185 122.06 -55.68 137.45
C GLU A 1185 121.68 -54.88 136.15
N HIS A 1186 122.46 -55.02 135.07
CA HIS A 1186 122.16 -54.71 133.65
C HIS A 1186 121.20 -55.79 133.01
N PRO A 1187 120.99 -55.95 131.67
CA PRO A 1187 121.55 -55.31 130.46
C PRO A 1187 120.50 -54.54 129.60
N LEU A 1188 120.80 -53.64 128.66
CA LEU A 1188 121.76 -53.60 127.53
C LEU A 1188 121.45 -54.55 126.33
N THR A 1189 121.41 -53.96 125.13
CA THR A 1189 121.83 -54.53 123.82
C THR A 1189 121.03 -55.68 123.16
N PRO A 1190 121.22 -56.00 121.85
CA PRO A 1190 121.86 -55.24 120.75
C PRO A 1190 121.16 -55.30 119.35
N THR A 1191 121.82 -54.66 118.35
CA THR A 1191 122.04 -55.09 116.93
C THR A 1191 120.92 -55.11 115.87
N HIS A 1192 121.06 -54.17 114.92
CA HIS A 1192 121.48 -54.37 113.51
C HIS A 1192 120.77 -55.35 112.54
N SER A 1193 120.59 -54.85 111.30
CA SER A 1193 120.54 -55.57 110.01
C SER A 1193 119.28 -56.43 109.74
N GLU A 1194 118.79 -56.63 108.51
CA GLU A 1194 119.15 -56.10 107.17
C GLU A 1194 117.95 -56.23 106.17
N ALA A 1195 118.09 -55.62 104.98
CA ALA A 1195 117.50 -56.03 103.69
C ALA A 1195 115.95 -56.06 103.43
N HIS A 1196 115.52 -55.14 102.54
CA HIS A 1196 114.76 -55.38 101.28
C HIS A 1196 113.24 -55.71 101.18
N LEU A 1197 112.58 -54.89 100.32
CA LEU A 1197 111.60 -55.18 99.22
C LEU A 1197 110.06 -55.01 99.36
N SER A 1198 109.47 -54.56 98.22
CA SER A 1198 108.02 -54.37 97.85
C SER A 1198 107.21 -53.33 98.66
N CYS A 1199 106.51 -52.32 98.08
CA CYS A 1199 105.55 -52.21 96.94
C CYS A 1199 104.17 -52.81 97.29
N HIS A 1200 103.00 -52.20 96.99
CA HIS A 1200 102.55 -51.18 96.01
C HIS A 1200 101.50 -50.21 96.65
N ASP A 1201 101.39 -48.92 96.29
CA ASP A 1201 100.44 -48.27 95.31
C ASP A 1201 98.92 -48.34 95.64
N SER A 1202 98.03 -47.41 95.26
CA SER A 1202 98.17 -46.09 94.58
C SER A 1202 96.91 -45.20 94.68
N GLY A 1203 97.07 -43.88 94.52
CA GLY A 1203 96.06 -42.95 93.94
C GLY A 1203 94.82 -42.52 94.76
N SER A 1204 94.03 -41.50 94.35
CA SER A 1204 94.29 -40.48 93.31
C SER A 1204 93.32 -39.26 93.33
N PHE A 1205 93.86 -38.03 93.31
CA PHE A 1205 93.44 -36.84 92.52
C PHE A 1205 92.04 -36.19 92.76
N ILE A 1206 91.75 -34.91 92.47
CA ILE A 1206 92.53 -33.77 91.90
C ILE A 1206 92.04 -32.40 92.47
N SER A 1207 92.64 -31.26 92.12
CA SER A 1207 92.24 -29.91 92.59
C SER A 1207 92.43 -28.77 91.56
N SER A 1208 91.85 -27.61 91.90
CA SER A 1208 92.33 -26.22 91.64
C SER A 1208 91.82 -25.37 90.47
N ASP A 1209 91.50 -24.12 90.82
CA ASP A 1209 91.41 -22.92 89.97
C ASP A 1209 92.78 -22.32 89.59
N GLY A 1210 92.81 -21.35 88.67
CA GLY A 1210 93.95 -20.44 88.45
C GLY A 1210 93.75 -19.47 87.28
N SER A 1211 94.08 -18.18 87.45
CA SER A 1211 93.70 -17.10 86.50
C SER A 1211 94.86 -16.19 86.04
N ALA A 1212 94.62 -15.50 84.91
CA ALA A 1212 95.30 -14.32 84.33
C ALA A 1212 96.63 -14.48 83.54
N GLY A 1213 96.80 -13.70 82.45
CA GLY A 1213 98.11 -13.57 81.75
C GLY A 1213 98.14 -13.17 80.25
N SER A 1214 97.67 -11.96 79.88
CA SER A 1214 98.10 -11.10 78.74
C SER A 1214 98.72 -11.60 77.41
N THR A 1215 98.17 -11.07 76.29
CA THR A 1215 98.84 -10.63 75.02
C THR A 1215 99.53 -11.62 74.05
N SER A 1216 98.94 -11.88 72.87
CA SER A 1216 99.23 -11.19 71.57
C SER A 1216 99.02 -12.02 70.26
N THR A 1217 98.73 -11.29 69.17
CA THR A 1217 98.79 -11.65 67.71
C THR A 1217 97.86 -12.72 67.08
N SER A 1218 97.07 -12.25 66.08
CA SER A 1218 96.36 -13.00 65.00
C SER A 1218 95.25 -13.99 65.40
N ALA A 1219 94.21 -14.30 64.60
CA ALA A 1219 93.42 -13.61 63.56
C ALA A 1219 92.08 -14.41 63.44
N ALA A 1220 90.95 -14.02 62.82
CA ALA A 1220 90.54 -12.93 61.94
C ALA A 1220 89.00 -12.77 62.00
N THR A 1221 88.42 -11.72 61.37
CA THR A 1221 86.97 -11.58 60.98
C THR A 1221 85.89 -11.64 62.10
N LEU A 1222 84.76 -10.92 62.06
CA LEU A 1222 84.13 -10.07 61.04
C LEU A 1222 83.45 -8.83 61.71
N LYS A 1223 83.02 -7.82 60.94
CA LYS A 1223 82.67 -6.47 61.44
C LYS A 1223 81.18 -6.25 61.78
N GLN A 1224 80.94 -5.31 62.69
CA GLN A 1224 79.61 -4.77 63.05
C GLN A 1224 79.34 -3.39 62.37
N MET A 1225 78.08 -3.17 62.00
CA MET A 1225 77.31 -1.92 61.73
C MET A 1225 77.94 -0.54 61.33
N ARG A 1226 77.07 0.21 60.60
CA ARG A 1226 76.73 1.65 60.71
C ARG A 1226 77.42 2.73 59.83
N ASN A 1227 76.57 3.40 59.05
CA ASN A 1227 76.50 4.85 58.72
C ASN A 1227 77.76 5.74 58.72
N ARG A 1228 78.03 6.42 57.58
CA ARG A 1228 77.88 7.89 57.47
C ARG A 1228 77.90 8.45 56.02
N ARG A 1229 77.81 9.77 55.88
CA ARG A 1229 77.35 10.55 54.71
C ARG A 1229 78.48 11.15 53.83
N LYS A 1230 78.13 11.42 52.55
CA LYS A 1230 78.55 12.53 51.67
C LYS A 1230 80.04 12.70 51.28
N ASN A 1231 80.33 12.52 49.98
CA ASN A 1231 81.04 13.42 49.03
C ASN A 1231 81.46 12.60 47.79
N LYS A 1232 81.80 13.14 46.60
CA LYS A 1232 81.41 14.34 45.84
C LYS A 1232 82.09 14.22 44.44
N ASP A 1233 81.36 14.44 43.34
CA ASP A 1233 81.85 14.68 41.96
C ASP A 1233 82.89 13.74 41.28
N LYS A 1234 82.48 13.14 40.14
CA LYS A 1234 83.28 12.84 38.90
C LYS A 1234 84.44 11.79 39.04
N LEU A 1235 84.85 11.03 38.01
CA LEU A 1235 84.69 11.14 36.56
C LEU A 1235 84.62 9.73 35.87
N LYS A 1236 84.21 9.70 34.59
CA LYS A 1236 84.36 8.64 33.55
C LYS A 1236 85.54 7.68 33.80
N SER A 1237 85.46 6.36 33.54
CA SER A 1237 85.30 5.79 32.18
C SER A 1237 85.23 4.24 32.11
N LEU A 1238 84.73 3.74 30.98
CA LEU A 1238 85.02 2.44 30.33
C LEU A 1238 84.75 1.11 31.08
N LEU A 1239 83.61 0.50 30.74
CA LEU A 1239 83.56 -0.90 30.29
C LEU A 1239 82.46 -1.07 29.21
N GLN A 1240 82.86 -1.15 27.94
CA GLN A 1240 82.10 -1.86 26.89
C GLN A 1240 82.26 -3.38 27.16
N ARG A 1241 81.44 -4.33 26.71
CA ARG A 1241 80.47 -4.44 25.60
C ARG A 1241 79.57 -5.66 25.99
N SER A 1242 78.29 -5.80 25.65
CA SER A 1242 77.75 -6.03 24.30
C SER A 1242 76.25 -6.42 24.38
N LEU A 1243 75.60 -6.75 23.24
CA LEU A 1243 74.29 -7.41 23.12
C LEU A 1243 73.01 -6.65 23.58
N CYS A 1244 72.73 -5.53 22.92
CA CYS A 1244 71.36 -5.02 22.74
C CYS A 1244 71.20 -4.46 21.31
N LYS A 1245 70.81 -5.28 20.31
CA LYS A 1245 70.61 -4.76 18.93
C LYS A 1245 69.77 -5.60 17.92
N THR A 1246 68.82 -6.44 18.37
CA THR A 1246 68.15 -7.41 17.44
C THR A 1246 66.61 -7.47 17.50
N VAL A 1247 65.91 -6.50 18.10
CA VAL A 1247 64.42 -6.48 18.13
C VAL A 1247 63.83 -5.23 17.46
N PHE A 1248 64.37 -4.04 17.74
CA PHE A 1248 63.77 -2.77 17.29
C PHE A 1248 63.91 -2.42 15.79
N LYS A 1249 64.46 -3.32 14.94
CA LYS A 1249 64.63 -3.07 13.50
C LYS A 1249 63.55 -3.72 12.61
N TYR A 1250 62.71 -4.61 13.15
CA TYR A 1250 61.67 -5.30 12.35
C TYR A 1250 60.34 -4.54 12.24
N LEU A 1251 59.97 -3.72 13.22
CA LEU A 1251 58.68 -2.98 13.19
C LEU A 1251 58.64 -1.78 12.23
N ILE A 1252 59.80 -1.20 11.88
CA ILE A 1252 59.89 0.02 11.05
C ILE A 1252 60.01 -0.29 9.54
N LEU A 1253 60.53 -1.48 9.18
CA LEU A 1253 60.61 -1.90 7.77
C LEU A 1253 59.27 -2.45 7.24
N SER A 1254 58.48 -3.14 8.08
CA SER A 1254 57.14 -3.62 7.71
C SER A 1254 56.14 -2.48 7.41
N SER A 1255 56.35 -1.31 8.02
CA SER A 1255 55.46 -0.15 7.89
C SER A 1255 55.75 0.71 6.65
N GLN A 1256 57.00 0.79 6.17
CA GLN A 1256 57.29 1.48 4.90
C GLN A 1256 56.93 0.63 3.67
N GLN A 1257 57.05 -0.70 3.72
CA GLN A 1257 56.81 -1.55 2.56
C GLN A 1257 55.32 -1.68 2.18
N ARG A 1258 54.38 -1.43 3.11
CA ARG A 1258 52.95 -1.33 2.83
C ARG A 1258 52.49 0.01 2.23
N PHE A 1259 53.30 1.07 2.32
CA PHE A 1259 52.90 2.41 1.86
C PHE A 1259 53.20 2.68 0.38
N ILE A 1260 54.04 1.85 -0.26
CA ILE A 1260 54.38 1.94 -1.69
C ILE A 1260 53.49 1.02 -2.55
N GLN A 1261 52.86 0.00 -1.94
CA GLN A 1261 51.95 -0.96 -2.60
C GLN A 1261 50.46 -0.55 -2.53
N LEU A 1262 50.21 0.74 -2.28
CA LEU A 1262 48.91 1.42 -2.28
C LEU A 1262 48.94 2.71 -3.13
N LEU A 1263 49.95 2.84 -3.98
CA LEU A 1263 50.23 3.99 -4.86
C LEU A 1263 50.70 3.53 -6.26
N ILE A 1264 50.36 2.29 -6.61
CA ILE A 1264 50.38 1.64 -7.93
C ILE A 1264 49.07 0.86 -8.02
#